data_AF-A0A0M9E543-F1
#
_entry.id   AF-A0A0M9E543-F1
#
_cell.length_a   1.000
_cell.length_b   1.000
_cell.length_c   1.000
_cell.angle_alpha   90.00
_cell.angle_beta   90.00
_cell.angle_gamma   90.00
#
_symmetry.space_group_name_H-M   'P 1'
#
loop_
_entity.id
_entity.type
_entity.pdbx_description
1 polymer ?
#
loop_
_entity_poly.entity_id
_entity_poly.type
_entity_poly.pdbx_seq_one_letter_code
_entity_poly.pdbx_strand_id
1 'polypeptide(L)'
;SYALSLSSINQANNKISIQSFINGIDKIKSDILTKYKFINKDKNFECMQNNHLISFNKIYLLINKKDLSKNIIDDIAKRLVYFVPNIPTNRIDVINQLPLNAYTERNPILFFGSPEYIPNAVPKNRLFNIDYRHNPTDGWDWCRLANYSLNHNVDTESSKMRFIQFIETIKKETLGKTYIFGTGPSLDKAIYRDWSDGYRIVCNTIVRDPILWNHINPHFIVAGDAIYHFGQTVFAKQFRQDLAKRLDETETYFFYPDLFDVIVQRELSQFSDKLIPIPEEYYEKINTDLTKKFIIPGLNNVLASLLFPLACTLSKQIYLWGFDGRAPGDKLFWKNSEKHTYPHLIPELQKAHPAFFEHYVPQKDTNRYIKLAFGELLDQLLIKAESEGFTFTMMHKSWTTTLQKRFRNDNVLTNDYQSFFAERKLCPNPFISLEINRIGKVSVCCPERMNDGYKYFGNIINHSLNEIWNSKQLQNLRQIMYDGQYDISCKPFCPQLLALQKGKIPPWYSHLCEKDTHTEILKNKTILSSTYKSISVASDGSCNLNCIMCRHEKKVQPDEFEKKINLILYDQILLNISEIRFLELTGNGDPFYSSEVNILLKRLRTVDTQHLTIRFITNAQLLNKKKWQQIEQLNLKELRISVSIDAASQSTYESIRRGAKWSTLMEHMNMLAQKRREGKLNMLQVNFCVMKRNIHEMIHFIHLAKSWNCDSIEFQRIMGTLAGDENIFDNKNSIYLQKLASVIKDPVFEEKWIEASSLLEYRNYIPEKNTSMNNLDSDKQSNIKKIAIFIV
;
A
#
# COMPACT_ATOMS: atom_id res chain seq x y z
N SER A 1 16.92 -70.94 -30.93
CA SER A 1 17.92 -69.86 -30.89
C SER A 1 17.21 -68.57 -30.46
N TYR A 2 16.98 -68.28 -29.19
CA TYR A 2 17.95 -68.09 -28.11
C TYR A 2 17.40 -68.72 -26.82
N ALA A 3 17.76 -69.99 -26.61
CA ALA A 3 17.83 -70.60 -25.29
C ALA A 3 19.27 -71.07 -25.21
N LEU A 4 20.09 -70.39 -24.40
CA LEU A 4 21.38 -70.82 -23.84
C LEU A 4 22.06 -69.61 -23.17
N SER A 5 22.57 -69.83 -21.96
CA SER A 5 23.33 -68.93 -21.06
C SER A 5 22.60 -68.28 -19.87
N LEU A 6 21.74 -69.06 -19.19
CA LEU A 6 21.61 -68.98 -17.73
C LEU A 6 22.76 -69.78 -17.09
N SER A 7 23.93 -69.17 -16.88
CA SER A 7 24.95 -69.61 -15.91
C SER A 7 26.23 -68.79 -16.03
N SER A 8 26.29 -67.65 -15.34
CA SER A 8 27.50 -67.12 -14.68
C SER A 8 27.18 -65.74 -14.10
N ILE A 9 27.91 -65.39 -13.04
CA ILE A 9 27.79 -64.17 -12.22
C ILE A 9 26.76 -64.31 -11.09
N ASN A 10 27.10 -65.21 -10.18
CA ASN A 10 26.81 -65.04 -8.77
C ASN A 10 28.13 -64.53 -8.14
N GLN A 11 28.24 -63.22 -7.86
CA GLN A 11 29.13 -62.64 -6.83
C GLN A 11 29.03 -61.10 -6.82
N ALA A 12 28.11 -60.60 -5.98
CA ALA A 12 28.30 -59.45 -5.09
C ALA A 12 27.05 -59.34 -4.21
N ASN A 13 27.18 -59.79 -2.96
CA ASN A 13 26.13 -59.77 -1.96
C ASN A 13 25.72 -58.34 -1.59
N ASN A 14 24.48 -57.98 -1.90
CA ASN A 14 23.66 -57.07 -1.08
C ASN A 14 22.22 -57.60 -1.09
N LYS A 15 22.02 -58.77 -0.46
CA LYS A 15 20.68 -59.31 -0.21
C LYS A 15 20.04 -58.54 0.94
N ILE A 16 19.35 -57.45 0.64
CA ILE A 16 18.22 -57.06 1.48
C ILE A 16 17.11 -58.03 1.12
N SER A 17 16.82 -58.99 2.00
CA SER A 17 15.70 -59.91 1.78
C SER A 17 14.38 -59.15 1.92
N ILE A 18 13.32 -59.61 1.25
CA ILE A 18 11.94 -59.12 1.43
C ILE A 18 11.57 -59.07 2.92
N GLN A 19 12.09 -60.03 3.71
CA GLN A 19 11.94 -60.08 5.16
C GLN A 19 12.57 -58.88 5.89
N SER A 20 13.68 -58.33 5.41
CA SER A 20 14.32 -57.13 5.98
C SER A 20 13.46 -55.88 5.81
N PHE A 21 12.70 -55.75 4.72
CA PHE A 21 11.76 -54.64 4.51
C PHE A 21 10.54 -54.78 5.42
N ILE A 22 9.96 -55.99 5.47
CA ILE A 22 8.81 -56.31 6.33
C ILE A 22 9.15 -56.05 7.81
N ASN A 23 10.28 -56.56 8.29
CA ASN A 23 10.76 -56.34 9.66
C ASN A 23 11.00 -54.85 9.96
N GLY A 24 11.44 -54.07 8.95
CA GLY A 24 11.61 -52.62 9.07
C GLY A 24 10.29 -51.90 9.30
N ILE A 25 9.24 -52.24 8.54
CA ILE A 25 7.91 -51.65 8.72
C ILE A 25 7.31 -52.01 10.09
N ASP A 26 7.42 -53.26 10.53
CA ASP A 26 6.88 -53.69 11.83
C ASP A 26 7.59 -52.98 13.01
N LYS A 27 8.91 -52.80 12.91
CA LYS A 27 9.69 -52.02 13.89
C LYS A 27 9.25 -50.55 13.92
N ILE A 28 9.12 -49.91 12.74
CA ILE A 28 8.70 -48.51 12.63
C ILE A 28 7.29 -48.31 13.19
N LYS A 29 6.35 -49.25 12.93
CA LYS A 29 5.01 -49.20 13.51
C LYS A 29 5.04 -49.27 15.03
N SER A 30 5.87 -50.16 15.61
CA SER A 30 6.05 -50.27 17.05
C SER A 30 6.59 -48.95 17.65
N ASP A 31 7.61 -48.35 17.02
CA ASP A 31 8.20 -47.08 17.46
C ASP A 31 7.20 -45.91 17.38
N ILE A 32 6.37 -45.87 16.32
CA ILE A 32 5.32 -44.86 16.13
C ILE A 32 4.20 -45.04 17.16
N LEU A 33 3.67 -46.25 17.35
CA LEU A 33 2.63 -46.53 18.36
C LEU A 33 3.10 -46.19 19.79
N THR A 34 4.39 -46.33 20.06
CA THR A 34 4.98 -45.98 21.36
C THR A 34 5.13 -44.45 21.53
N LYS A 35 5.48 -43.71 20.47
CA LYS A 35 5.59 -42.24 20.48
C LYS A 35 4.24 -41.52 20.55
N TYR A 36 3.20 -42.05 19.90
CA TYR A 36 1.86 -41.45 19.90
C TYR A 36 1.09 -41.65 21.22
N LYS A 37 1.51 -42.59 22.09
CA LYS A 37 0.99 -42.72 23.47
C LYS A 37 1.37 -41.56 24.40
N PHE A 38 2.41 -40.77 24.07
CA PHE A 38 2.87 -39.66 24.93
C PHE A 38 2.22 -38.30 24.63
N ILE A 39 1.46 -38.18 23.53
CA ILE A 39 0.87 -36.89 23.09
C ILE A 39 -0.63 -36.80 23.38
N ASN A 40 -1.33 -37.92 23.62
CA ASN A 40 -2.77 -37.92 23.93
C ASN A 40 -3.05 -38.47 25.32
N LYS A 41 -3.30 -37.58 26.28
CA LYS A 41 -4.00 -37.91 27.53
C LYS A 41 -5.52 -37.76 27.42
N ASP A 42 -6.06 -37.29 26.29
CA ASP A 42 -7.49 -37.13 26.10
C ASP A 42 -8.06 -38.08 25.04
N LYS A 43 -9.15 -38.73 25.44
CA LYS A 43 -9.94 -39.72 24.72
C LYS A 43 -10.46 -39.12 23.41
N ASN A 44 -10.00 -39.59 22.26
CA ASN A 44 -10.73 -39.49 20.98
C ASN A 44 -10.17 -40.39 19.85
N PHE A 45 -9.46 -41.47 20.17
CA PHE A 45 -8.97 -42.44 19.16
C PHE A 45 -9.97 -43.55 18.81
N GLU A 46 -11.21 -43.50 19.33
CA GLU A 46 -12.25 -44.52 19.06
C GLU A 46 -13.04 -44.26 17.77
N CYS A 47 -13.00 -43.06 17.19
CA CYS A 47 -13.83 -42.73 16.02
C CYS A 47 -13.31 -43.31 14.68
N MET A 48 -12.08 -43.83 14.62
CA MET A 48 -11.52 -44.42 13.39
C MET A 48 -11.50 -45.96 13.36
N GLN A 49 -12.05 -46.64 14.36
CA GLN A 49 -12.06 -48.11 14.38
C GLN A 49 -13.13 -48.76 13.47
N ASN A 50 -14.07 -48.00 12.92
CA ASN A 50 -15.19 -48.54 12.15
C ASN A 50 -15.24 -48.18 10.66
N ASN A 51 -14.14 -47.71 10.07
CA ASN A 51 -14.06 -47.68 8.61
C ASN A 51 -13.62 -49.06 8.12
N HIS A 52 -14.58 -49.84 7.62
CA HIS A 52 -14.33 -51.03 6.83
C HIS A 52 -13.26 -50.72 5.76
N LEU A 53 -12.07 -51.30 5.91
CA LEU A 53 -11.07 -51.41 4.83
C LEU A 53 -11.72 -52.18 3.67
N ILE A 54 -12.30 -51.49 2.69
CA ILE A 54 -12.80 -52.05 1.43
C ILE A 54 -11.80 -51.59 0.33
N SER A 55 -11.21 -52.40 -0.56
CA SER A 55 -11.23 -53.84 -0.84
C SER A 55 -9.97 -54.29 -1.63
N PHE A 56 -8.76 -53.96 -1.17
CA PHE A 56 -7.56 -54.51 -1.79
C PHE A 56 -6.84 -55.47 -0.83
N ASN A 57 -6.43 -56.62 -1.39
CA ASN A 57 -5.76 -57.67 -0.64
C ASN A 57 -4.28 -57.36 -0.45
N LYS A 58 -3.68 -56.52 -1.32
CA LYS A 58 -2.23 -56.25 -1.37
C LYS A 58 -1.89 -54.86 -1.95
N ILE A 59 -0.75 -54.29 -1.58
CA ILE A 59 -0.05 -53.23 -2.29
C ILE A 59 1.15 -53.85 -3.02
N TYR A 60 1.25 -53.60 -4.32
CA TYR A 60 2.43 -53.97 -5.10
C TYR A 60 3.43 -52.81 -5.10
N LEU A 61 4.67 -53.06 -4.66
CA LEU A 61 5.78 -52.13 -4.78
C LEU A 61 6.71 -52.60 -5.89
N LEU A 62 6.60 -51.99 -7.06
CA LEU A 62 7.44 -52.23 -8.22
C LEU A 62 8.74 -51.41 -8.11
N ILE A 63 9.87 -52.08 -7.86
CA ILE A 63 11.17 -51.41 -7.71
C ILE A 63 12.24 -52.13 -8.53
N ASN A 64 13.07 -51.38 -9.25
CA ASN A 64 14.17 -51.95 -10.01
C ASN A 64 15.26 -52.48 -9.08
N LYS A 65 15.86 -53.63 -9.40
CA LYS A 65 16.93 -54.24 -8.61
C LYS A 65 18.10 -53.29 -8.34
N LYS A 66 18.43 -52.42 -9.29
CA LYS A 66 19.51 -51.42 -9.13
C LYS A 66 19.22 -50.36 -8.07
N ASP A 67 17.95 -50.15 -7.74
CA ASP A 67 17.46 -49.16 -6.77
C ASP A 67 17.17 -49.78 -5.38
N LEU A 68 17.35 -51.10 -5.22
CA LEU A 68 17.19 -51.84 -3.96
C LEU A 68 18.36 -51.55 -3.01
N SER A 69 18.35 -50.38 -2.36
CA SER A 69 19.21 -50.08 -1.21
C SER A 69 18.40 -50.05 0.09
N LYS A 70 19.03 -50.39 1.21
CA LYS A 70 18.35 -50.49 2.51
C LYS A 70 17.74 -49.16 2.92
N ASN A 71 18.46 -48.07 2.63
CA ASN A 71 18.02 -46.72 2.93
C ASN A 71 16.76 -46.31 2.13
N ILE A 72 16.68 -46.67 0.84
CA ILE A 72 15.52 -46.38 -0.01
C ILE A 72 14.29 -47.15 0.48
N ILE A 73 14.49 -48.44 0.75
CA ILE A 73 13.45 -49.35 1.24
C ILE A 73 12.91 -48.87 2.59
N ASP A 74 13.78 -48.49 3.52
CA ASP A 74 13.40 -47.94 4.83
C ASP A 74 12.67 -46.60 4.71
N ASP A 75 13.04 -45.74 3.75
CA ASP A 75 12.34 -44.47 3.50
C ASP A 75 10.93 -44.68 2.93
N ILE A 76 10.79 -45.56 1.93
CA ILE A 76 9.49 -45.92 1.35
C ILE A 76 8.58 -46.52 2.42
N ALA A 77 9.12 -47.41 3.27
CA ALA A 77 8.40 -47.97 4.41
C ALA A 77 7.88 -46.87 5.35
N LYS A 78 8.72 -45.91 5.74
CA LYS A 78 8.32 -44.78 6.61
C LYS A 78 7.21 -43.94 5.99
N ARG A 79 7.30 -43.65 4.69
CA ARG A 79 6.26 -42.91 3.95
C ARG A 79 4.95 -43.69 3.89
N LEU A 80 5.01 -44.98 3.56
CA LEU A 80 3.85 -45.87 3.56
C LEU A 80 3.14 -45.87 4.91
N VAL A 81 3.89 -46.03 6.01
CA VAL A 81 3.31 -46.00 7.36
C VAL A 81 2.69 -44.63 7.69
N TYR A 82 3.27 -43.54 7.20
CA TYR A 82 2.68 -42.23 7.41
C TYR A 82 1.40 -42.01 6.59
N PHE A 83 1.38 -42.34 5.29
CA PHE A 83 0.23 -42.08 4.42
C PHE A 83 -0.88 -43.14 4.55
N VAL A 84 -0.52 -44.37 4.88
CA VAL A 84 -1.43 -45.51 5.03
C VAL A 84 -1.14 -46.26 6.35
N PRO A 85 -1.40 -45.64 7.52
CA PRO A 85 -0.93 -46.15 8.83
C PRO A 85 -1.45 -47.53 9.22
N ASN A 86 -2.63 -47.90 8.73
CA ASN A 86 -3.30 -49.17 9.09
C ASN A 86 -3.00 -50.31 8.11
N ILE A 87 -2.06 -50.16 7.17
CA ILE A 87 -1.77 -51.24 6.22
C ILE A 87 -1.01 -52.40 6.87
N PRO A 88 -1.50 -53.64 6.86
CA PRO A 88 -0.73 -54.80 7.33
C PRO A 88 0.53 -55.04 6.48
N THR A 89 1.66 -55.34 7.12
CA THR A 89 2.96 -55.55 6.44
C THR A 89 2.97 -56.74 5.50
N ASN A 90 2.25 -57.80 5.87
CA ASN A 90 2.02 -58.99 5.04
C ASN A 90 1.21 -58.70 3.76
N ARG A 91 0.66 -57.49 3.59
CA ARG A 91 -0.04 -57.06 2.38
C ARG A 91 0.85 -56.26 1.43
N ILE A 92 2.14 -56.07 1.69
CA ILE A 92 3.03 -55.36 0.79
C ILE A 92 3.92 -56.35 0.04
N ASP A 93 3.70 -56.48 -1.26
CA ASP A 93 4.47 -57.35 -2.15
C ASP A 93 5.51 -56.50 -2.90
N VAL A 94 6.79 -56.67 -2.55
CA VAL A 94 7.89 -56.04 -3.29
C VAL A 94 8.23 -56.91 -4.48
N ILE A 95 8.04 -56.35 -5.68
CA ILE A 95 8.14 -57.07 -6.94
C ILE A 95 9.05 -56.34 -7.93
N ASN A 96 9.67 -57.08 -8.84
CA ASN A 96 10.44 -56.54 -9.96
C ASN A 96 9.70 -56.62 -11.30
N GLN A 97 8.56 -57.32 -11.34
CA GLN A 97 7.67 -57.44 -12.48
C GLN A 97 6.24 -57.68 -11.99
N LEU A 98 5.25 -57.07 -12.65
CA LEU A 98 3.84 -57.24 -12.29
C LEU A 98 3.34 -58.66 -12.58
N PRO A 99 2.74 -59.36 -11.60
CA PRO A 99 2.16 -60.67 -11.83
C PRO A 99 0.87 -60.56 -12.66
N LEU A 100 0.50 -61.63 -13.38
CA LEU A 100 -0.65 -61.66 -14.31
C LEU A 100 -2.01 -61.29 -13.67
N ASN A 101 -2.17 -61.52 -12.37
CA ASN A 101 -3.37 -61.13 -11.61
C ASN A 101 -3.41 -59.63 -11.27
N ALA A 102 -2.27 -58.93 -11.22
CA ALA A 102 -2.24 -57.50 -10.90
C ALA A 102 -2.99 -56.62 -11.93
N TYR A 103 -3.20 -57.16 -13.15
CA TYR A 103 -3.93 -56.53 -14.24
C TYR A 103 -5.46 -56.54 -14.03
N THR A 104 -5.99 -57.50 -13.26
CA THR A 104 -7.44 -57.66 -13.04
C THR A 104 -7.86 -57.29 -11.61
N GLU A 105 -7.02 -57.56 -10.60
CA GLU A 105 -7.25 -57.19 -9.20
C GLU A 105 -7.29 -55.66 -9.02
N ARG A 106 -7.95 -55.11 -7.99
CA ARG A 106 -7.99 -53.65 -7.72
C ARG A 106 -6.88 -53.15 -6.77
N ASN A 107 -5.75 -53.85 -6.73
CA ASN A 107 -4.66 -53.55 -5.79
C ASN A 107 -3.88 -52.26 -6.20
N PRO A 108 -3.45 -51.39 -5.25
CA PRO A 108 -2.57 -50.26 -5.55
C PRO A 108 -1.21 -50.73 -6.06
N ILE A 109 -0.67 -50.02 -7.04
CA ILE A 109 0.65 -50.30 -7.62
C ILE A 109 1.51 -49.04 -7.45
N LEU A 110 2.45 -49.13 -6.53
CA LEU A 110 3.49 -48.12 -6.32
C LEU A 110 4.68 -48.49 -7.20
N PHE A 111 5.31 -47.50 -7.80
CA PHE A 111 6.55 -47.73 -8.53
C PHE A 111 7.64 -46.74 -8.16
N PHE A 112 8.87 -47.25 -8.12
CA PHE A 112 10.08 -46.51 -7.79
C PHE A 112 11.16 -46.79 -8.86
N GLY A 113 11.32 -45.87 -9.81
CA GLY A 113 12.18 -45.99 -10.99
C GLY A 113 11.47 -45.64 -12.31
N SER A 114 12.01 -46.08 -13.45
CA SER A 114 11.44 -45.78 -14.78
C SER A 114 10.07 -46.44 -15.00
N PRO A 115 9.08 -45.71 -15.56
CA PRO A 115 7.75 -46.24 -15.88
C PRO A 115 7.73 -47.20 -17.08
N GLU A 116 8.85 -47.38 -17.79
CA GLU A 116 8.98 -48.28 -18.96
C GLU A 116 8.57 -49.74 -18.67
N TYR A 117 8.54 -50.12 -17.39
CA TYR A 117 8.15 -51.47 -16.94
C TYR A 117 6.68 -51.59 -16.55
N ILE A 118 5.87 -50.53 -16.71
CA ILE A 118 4.44 -50.51 -16.38
C ILE A 118 3.62 -50.69 -17.68
N PRO A 119 2.93 -51.81 -17.87
CA PRO A 119 2.14 -52.05 -19.08
C PRO A 119 0.96 -51.08 -19.20
N ASN A 120 0.68 -50.63 -20.42
CA ASN A 120 -0.44 -49.71 -20.73
C ASN A 120 -1.82 -50.23 -20.30
N ALA A 121 -1.97 -51.54 -20.07
CA ALA A 121 -3.23 -52.17 -19.67
C ALA A 121 -3.63 -51.89 -18.21
N VAL A 122 -2.75 -51.35 -17.37
CA VAL A 122 -3.07 -51.05 -15.96
C VAL A 122 -3.81 -49.70 -15.85
N PRO A 123 -4.98 -49.63 -15.18
CA PRO A 123 -5.70 -48.38 -14.99
C PRO A 123 -4.86 -47.32 -14.25
N LYS A 124 -4.80 -46.10 -14.80
CA LYS A 124 -4.00 -44.99 -14.24
C LYS A 124 -4.35 -44.61 -12.80
N ASN A 125 -5.61 -44.77 -12.39
CA ASN A 125 -6.08 -44.47 -11.03
C ASN A 125 -5.53 -45.42 -9.96
N ARG A 126 -4.77 -46.45 -10.35
CA ARG A 126 -4.12 -47.42 -9.44
C ARG A 126 -2.60 -47.34 -9.45
N LEU A 127 -2.03 -46.47 -10.29
CA LEU A 127 -0.59 -46.28 -10.44
C LEU A 127 -0.17 -45.06 -9.62
N PHE A 128 0.80 -45.25 -8.74
CA PHE A 128 1.33 -44.20 -7.87
C PHE A 128 2.84 -44.10 -8.04
N ASN A 129 3.30 -43.00 -8.63
CA ASN A 129 4.72 -42.78 -8.85
C ASN A 129 5.37 -42.20 -7.59
N ILE A 130 6.07 -43.05 -6.83
CA ILE A 130 6.65 -42.64 -5.55
C ILE A 130 8.15 -42.34 -5.64
N ASP A 131 8.74 -42.34 -6.83
CA ASP A 131 10.16 -42.06 -7.02
C ASP A 131 10.46 -40.56 -6.86
N TYR A 132 10.65 -40.10 -5.62
CA TYR A 132 10.99 -38.72 -5.29
C TYR A 132 12.28 -38.20 -5.94
N ARG A 133 13.10 -39.07 -6.56
CA ARG A 133 14.33 -38.71 -7.29
C ARG A 133 14.07 -38.27 -8.71
N HIS A 134 12.97 -38.74 -9.32
CA HIS A 134 12.64 -38.47 -10.72
C HIS A 134 11.22 -37.96 -10.94
N ASN A 135 10.31 -38.13 -9.98
CA ASN A 135 8.93 -37.64 -10.03
C ASN A 135 8.78 -36.34 -9.23
N PRO A 136 8.55 -35.19 -9.87
CA PRO A 136 8.33 -33.93 -9.16
C PRO A 136 7.00 -33.88 -8.41
N THR A 137 6.07 -34.80 -8.65
CA THR A 137 4.75 -34.81 -8.00
C THR A 137 4.56 -35.97 -7.02
N ASP A 138 5.65 -36.59 -6.53
CA ASP A 138 5.60 -37.76 -5.64
C ASP A 138 4.73 -37.52 -4.39
N GLY A 139 4.79 -36.32 -3.80
CA GLY A 139 3.95 -35.96 -2.64
C GLY A 139 2.44 -36.05 -2.93
N TRP A 140 2.02 -35.67 -4.14
CA TRP A 140 0.63 -35.79 -4.57
C TRP A 140 0.25 -37.26 -4.83
N ASP A 141 1.17 -38.06 -5.40
CA ASP A 141 0.97 -39.52 -5.54
C ASP A 141 0.77 -40.20 -4.19
N TRP A 142 1.51 -39.81 -3.16
CA TRP A 142 1.33 -40.31 -1.80
C TRP A 142 -0.04 -39.94 -1.21
N CYS A 143 -0.53 -38.73 -1.44
CA CYS A 143 -1.87 -38.31 -1.01
C CYS A 143 -2.97 -39.05 -1.79
N ARG A 144 -2.80 -39.23 -3.11
CA ARG A 144 -3.73 -40.05 -3.93
C ARG A 144 -3.76 -41.49 -3.45
N LEU A 145 -2.59 -42.06 -3.12
CA LEU A 145 -2.49 -43.40 -2.54
C LEU A 145 -3.25 -43.49 -1.22
N ALA A 146 -3.13 -42.48 -0.34
CA ALA A 146 -3.86 -42.47 0.93
C ALA A 146 -5.37 -42.47 0.73
N ASN A 147 -5.90 -41.62 -0.17
CA ASN A 147 -7.33 -41.60 -0.49
C ASN A 147 -7.80 -42.94 -1.06
N TYR A 148 -7.06 -43.47 -2.05
CA TYR A 148 -7.37 -44.77 -2.66
C TYR A 148 -7.33 -45.91 -1.65
N SER A 149 -6.32 -45.92 -0.78
CA SER A 149 -6.06 -47.03 0.14
C SER A 149 -6.99 -47.03 1.36
N LEU A 150 -7.49 -45.87 1.75
CA LEU A 150 -8.38 -45.71 2.90
C LEU A 150 -9.84 -45.56 2.47
N ASN A 151 -10.13 -45.64 1.16
CA ASN A 151 -11.44 -45.40 0.57
C ASN A 151 -12.05 -44.07 1.09
N HIS A 152 -11.20 -43.05 1.21
CA HIS A 152 -11.60 -41.74 1.72
C HIS A 152 -12.43 -41.03 0.67
N ASN A 153 -13.67 -40.67 1.03
CA ASN A 153 -14.57 -39.92 0.18
C ASN A 153 -14.95 -38.63 0.91
N VAL A 154 -14.74 -37.50 0.23
CA VAL A 154 -15.09 -36.19 0.77
C VAL A 154 -16.58 -35.94 0.59
N ASP A 155 -17.26 -35.53 1.66
CA ASP A 155 -18.63 -35.03 1.58
C ASP A 155 -18.63 -33.59 1.05
N THR A 156 -18.60 -33.48 -0.28
CA THR A 156 -18.53 -32.22 -1.01
C THR A 156 -19.76 -31.34 -0.75
N GLU A 157 -20.96 -31.92 -0.58
CA GLU A 157 -22.18 -31.14 -0.35
C GLU A 157 -22.16 -30.50 1.04
N SER A 158 -21.78 -31.24 2.08
CA SER A 158 -21.61 -30.65 3.42
C SER A 158 -20.52 -29.58 3.44
N SER A 159 -19.40 -29.79 2.74
CA SER A 159 -18.34 -28.79 2.61
C SER A 159 -18.83 -27.50 1.93
N LYS A 160 -19.57 -27.64 0.83
CA LYS A 160 -20.17 -26.53 0.09
C LYS A 160 -21.17 -25.75 0.96
N MET A 161 -22.01 -26.45 1.72
CA MET A 161 -22.98 -25.80 2.62
C MET A 161 -22.27 -25.00 3.72
N ARG A 162 -21.24 -25.57 4.36
CA ARG A 162 -20.43 -24.83 5.34
C ARG A 162 -19.78 -23.59 4.72
N PHE A 163 -19.23 -23.73 3.51
CA PHE A 163 -18.62 -22.61 2.79
C PHE A 163 -19.62 -21.49 2.52
N ILE A 164 -20.79 -21.80 1.94
CA ILE A 164 -21.82 -20.81 1.61
C ILE A 164 -22.31 -20.11 2.89
N GLN A 165 -22.60 -20.86 3.95
CA GLN A 165 -23.04 -20.29 5.23
C GLN A 165 -22.00 -19.34 5.83
N PHE A 166 -20.73 -19.70 5.77
CA PHE A 166 -19.66 -18.83 6.27
C PHE A 166 -19.50 -17.58 5.40
N ILE A 167 -19.53 -17.71 4.08
CA ILE A 167 -19.50 -16.57 3.13
C ILE A 167 -20.68 -15.61 3.41
N GLU A 168 -21.89 -16.13 3.59
CA GLU A 168 -23.07 -15.33 3.92
C GLU A 168 -22.93 -14.61 5.27
N THR A 169 -22.28 -15.25 6.23
CA THR A 169 -22.01 -14.67 7.55
C THR A 169 -21.05 -13.49 7.45
N ILE A 170 -19.87 -13.70 6.87
CA ILE A 170 -18.85 -12.63 6.79
C ILE A 170 -19.24 -11.52 5.81
N LYS A 171 -20.07 -11.81 4.80
CA LYS A 171 -20.60 -10.76 3.90
C LYS A 171 -21.51 -9.74 4.60
N LYS A 172 -22.03 -10.04 5.79
CA LYS A 172 -22.75 -9.07 6.64
C LYS A 172 -21.84 -7.95 7.15
N GLU A 173 -20.52 -8.14 7.15
CA GLU A 173 -19.56 -7.09 7.50
C GLU A 173 -19.47 -5.98 6.44
N THR A 174 -20.03 -6.19 5.24
CA THR A 174 -20.10 -5.22 4.14
C THR A 174 -18.73 -4.68 3.69
N LEU A 175 -17.68 -5.48 3.82
CA LEU A 175 -16.32 -5.08 3.42
C LEU A 175 -16.20 -4.97 1.90
N GLY A 176 -15.64 -3.86 1.43
CA GLY A 176 -15.56 -3.53 0.00
C GLY A 176 -14.37 -4.16 -0.75
N LYS A 177 -13.44 -4.83 -0.06
CA LYS A 177 -12.19 -5.35 -0.63
C LYS A 177 -11.70 -6.61 0.07
N THR A 178 -10.81 -7.34 -0.59
CA THR A 178 -10.17 -8.54 -0.07
C THR A 178 -8.64 -8.41 -0.11
N TYR A 179 -7.99 -8.65 1.01
CA TYR A 179 -6.55 -8.79 1.16
C TYR A 179 -6.16 -10.26 1.08
N ILE A 180 -5.20 -10.57 0.21
CA ILE A 180 -4.52 -11.86 0.16
C ILE A 180 -3.06 -11.70 0.55
N PHE A 181 -2.56 -12.62 1.37
CA PHE A 181 -1.21 -12.58 1.92
C PHE A 181 -0.36 -13.75 1.41
N GLY A 182 0.80 -13.45 0.84
CA GLY A 182 1.88 -14.39 0.52
C GLY A 182 2.96 -14.42 1.59
N THR A 183 4.06 -15.13 1.32
CA THR A 183 5.11 -15.44 2.30
C THR A 183 6.44 -14.72 2.06
N GLY A 184 6.50 -13.77 1.14
CA GLY A 184 7.72 -13.02 0.81
C GLY A 184 8.19 -12.05 1.91
N PRO A 185 9.39 -11.45 1.79
CA PRO A 185 9.99 -10.65 2.86
C PRO A 185 9.17 -9.42 3.27
N SER A 186 8.39 -8.83 2.35
CA SER A 186 7.50 -7.70 2.66
C SER A 186 6.44 -8.03 3.71
N LEU A 187 6.12 -9.32 3.91
CA LEU A 187 5.17 -9.76 4.93
C LEU A 187 5.56 -9.29 6.34
N ASP A 188 6.87 -9.15 6.64
CA ASP A 188 7.34 -8.65 7.94
C ASP A 188 6.77 -7.28 8.30
N LYS A 189 6.43 -6.49 7.29
CA LYS A 189 5.87 -5.15 7.47
C LYS A 189 4.35 -5.14 7.66
N ALA A 190 3.68 -6.28 7.53
CA ALA A 190 2.23 -6.35 7.66
C ALA A 190 1.74 -6.00 9.08
N ILE A 191 2.58 -6.17 10.10
CA ILE A 191 2.28 -5.81 11.49
C ILE A 191 2.07 -4.30 11.68
N TYR A 192 2.63 -3.46 10.81
CA TYR A 192 2.54 -2.00 10.92
C TYR A 192 1.29 -1.42 10.25
N ARG A 193 0.37 -2.28 9.79
CA ARG A 193 -0.78 -1.89 8.99
C ARG A 193 -2.06 -2.49 9.55
N ASP A 194 -3.13 -1.70 9.59
CA ASP A 194 -4.47 -2.20 9.87
C ASP A 194 -5.08 -2.86 8.62
N TRP A 195 -5.68 -4.03 8.82
CA TRP A 195 -6.28 -4.87 7.77
C TRP A 195 -7.79 -5.05 7.95
N SER A 196 -8.37 -4.49 9.01
CA SER A 196 -9.77 -4.75 9.40
C SER A 196 -10.80 -4.21 8.40
N ASP A 197 -10.40 -3.38 7.44
CA ASP A 197 -11.26 -2.75 6.44
C ASP A 197 -11.47 -3.59 5.15
N GLY A 198 -10.98 -4.84 5.14
CA GLY A 198 -11.17 -5.78 4.03
C GLY A 198 -11.24 -7.23 4.51
N TYR A 199 -11.76 -8.13 3.69
CA TYR A 199 -11.65 -9.58 3.94
C TYR A 199 -10.17 -9.98 3.91
N ARG A 200 -9.80 -11.03 4.63
CA ARG A 200 -8.39 -11.36 4.91
C ARG A 200 -8.18 -12.84 4.70
N ILE A 201 -7.41 -13.19 3.69
CA ILE A 201 -7.08 -14.57 3.31
C ILE A 201 -5.57 -14.74 3.37
N VAL A 202 -5.10 -15.62 4.23
CA VAL A 202 -3.67 -15.86 4.42
C VAL A 202 -3.19 -17.13 3.72
N CYS A 203 -1.98 -17.07 3.17
CA CYS A 203 -1.25 -18.19 2.59
C CYS A 203 0.18 -18.22 3.16
N ASN A 204 0.90 -19.32 2.95
CA ASN A 204 0.72 -20.46 3.84
C ASN A 204 1.34 -20.29 5.24
N THR A 205 2.66 -20.28 5.36
CA THR A 205 3.37 -20.53 6.63
C THR A 205 3.22 -19.44 7.70
N ILE A 206 2.42 -18.40 7.46
CA ILE A 206 2.06 -17.32 8.40
C ILE A 206 1.62 -17.87 9.76
N VAL A 207 1.04 -19.07 9.79
CA VAL A 207 0.66 -19.77 11.02
C VAL A 207 1.77 -19.88 12.06
N ARG A 208 3.05 -19.80 11.65
CA ARG A 208 4.20 -19.81 12.56
C ARG A 208 4.21 -18.61 13.52
N ASP A 209 3.73 -17.44 13.09
CA ASP A 209 3.77 -16.22 13.90
C ASP A 209 2.38 -15.92 14.51
N PRO A 210 2.17 -16.24 15.80
CA PRO A 210 0.89 -15.94 16.45
C PRO A 210 0.62 -14.43 16.56
N ILE A 211 1.65 -13.58 16.60
CA ILE A 211 1.47 -12.13 16.74
C ILE A 211 0.91 -11.58 15.44
N LEU A 212 1.55 -11.89 14.31
CA LEU A 212 1.05 -11.44 13.01
C LEU A 212 -0.30 -12.09 12.67
N TRP A 213 -0.49 -13.37 13.01
CA TRP A 213 -1.77 -14.05 12.82
C TRP A 213 -2.93 -13.31 13.48
N ASN A 214 -2.82 -13.04 14.79
CA ASN A 214 -3.88 -12.38 15.55
C ASN A 214 -4.06 -10.92 15.12
N HIS A 215 -2.99 -10.25 14.69
CA HIS A 215 -3.06 -8.91 14.12
C HIS A 215 -3.81 -8.89 12.78
N ILE A 216 -3.59 -9.87 11.92
CA ILE A 216 -4.36 -10.01 10.67
C ILE A 216 -5.79 -10.45 10.98
N ASN A 217 -6.01 -11.34 11.94
CA ASN A 217 -7.31 -11.96 12.21
C ASN A 217 -8.02 -12.45 10.92
N PRO A 218 -7.44 -13.48 10.26
CA PRO A 218 -7.88 -13.91 8.93
C PRO A 218 -9.26 -14.58 8.96
N HIS A 219 -10.04 -14.37 7.91
CA HIS A 219 -11.30 -15.12 7.72
C HIS A 219 -11.02 -16.52 7.17
N PHE A 220 -10.02 -16.62 6.29
CA PHE A 220 -9.60 -17.88 5.69
C PHE A 220 -8.08 -18.06 5.75
N ILE A 221 -7.67 -19.30 5.94
CA ILE A 221 -6.34 -19.77 5.59
C ILE A 221 -6.45 -20.78 4.44
N VAL A 222 -5.51 -20.70 3.49
CA VAL A 222 -5.42 -21.66 2.38
C VAL A 222 -4.08 -22.38 2.35
N ALA A 223 -4.12 -23.67 1.98
CA ALA A 223 -2.94 -24.49 1.78
C ALA A 223 -3.21 -25.56 0.71
N GLY A 224 -2.36 -25.69 -0.31
CA GLY A 224 -2.61 -26.58 -1.47
C GLY A 224 -1.41 -27.37 -1.99
N ASP A 225 -0.24 -27.26 -1.35
CA ASP A 225 0.95 -28.02 -1.72
C ASP A 225 1.10 -29.31 -0.89
N ALA A 226 1.31 -30.43 -1.57
CA ALA A 226 1.42 -31.73 -0.94
C ALA A 226 2.65 -31.85 -0.04
N ILE A 227 3.83 -31.37 -0.47
CA ILE A 227 5.08 -31.60 0.26
C ILE A 227 5.29 -30.57 1.38
N TYR A 228 4.79 -29.34 1.21
CA TYR A 228 4.91 -28.30 2.24
C TYR A 228 3.85 -28.42 3.33
N HIS A 229 2.66 -28.94 3.04
CA HIS A 229 1.53 -28.89 4.00
C HIS A 229 1.05 -30.25 4.45
N PHE A 230 1.06 -31.26 3.57
CA PHE A 230 0.39 -32.55 3.81
C PHE A 230 1.38 -33.74 3.87
N GLY A 231 2.67 -33.47 3.65
CA GLY A 231 3.74 -34.45 3.67
C GLY A 231 4.13 -34.95 5.07
N GLN A 232 5.03 -35.94 5.07
CA GLN A 232 5.54 -36.63 6.25
C GLN A 232 6.74 -35.97 6.92
N THR A 233 7.33 -34.95 6.28
CA THR A 233 8.54 -34.25 6.73
C THR A 233 8.28 -33.45 8.00
N VAL A 234 9.34 -33.09 8.73
CA VAL A 234 9.22 -32.23 9.92
C VAL A 234 8.61 -30.88 9.56
N PHE A 235 8.94 -30.33 8.38
CA PHE A 235 8.35 -29.09 7.87
C PHE A 235 6.82 -29.16 7.83
N ALA A 236 6.27 -30.16 7.11
CA ALA A 236 4.83 -30.27 6.90
C ALA A 236 4.08 -30.57 8.21
N LYS A 237 4.67 -31.37 9.09
CA LYS A 237 4.13 -31.64 10.43
C LYS A 237 4.11 -30.38 11.30
N GLN A 238 5.20 -29.61 11.33
CA GLN A 238 5.27 -28.37 12.10
C GLN A 238 4.24 -27.36 11.60
N PHE A 239 4.09 -27.22 10.27
CA PHE A 239 3.04 -26.39 9.68
C PHE A 239 1.65 -26.77 10.21
N ARG A 240 1.27 -28.05 10.17
CA ARG A 240 -0.06 -28.50 10.63
C ARG A 240 -0.26 -28.35 12.14
N GLN A 241 0.80 -28.53 12.93
CA GLN A 241 0.76 -28.27 14.38
C GLN A 241 0.50 -26.80 14.68
N ASP A 242 1.16 -25.89 13.98
CA ASP A 242 0.92 -24.46 14.19
C ASP A 242 -0.42 -24.02 13.58
N LEU A 243 -0.85 -24.60 12.44
CA LEU A 243 -2.20 -24.42 11.91
C LEU A 243 -3.27 -24.82 12.92
N ALA A 244 -3.13 -25.97 13.60
CA ALA A 244 -4.07 -26.41 14.63
C ALA A 244 -4.23 -25.36 15.74
N LYS A 245 -3.12 -24.80 16.23
CA LYS A 245 -3.16 -23.73 17.25
C LYS A 245 -3.85 -22.48 16.72
N ARG A 246 -3.57 -22.10 15.47
CA ARG A 246 -4.17 -20.91 14.86
C ARG A 246 -5.68 -21.05 14.63
N LEU A 247 -6.16 -22.24 14.26
CA LEU A 247 -7.61 -22.53 14.13
C LEU A 247 -8.34 -22.55 15.47
N ASP A 248 -7.62 -22.90 16.56
CA ASP A 248 -8.14 -22.83 17.93
C ASP A 248 -8.23 -21.38 18.43
N GLU A 249 -7.30 -20.52 18.03
CA GLU A 249 -7.22 -19.12 18.44
C GLU A 249 -8.24 -18.20 17.76
N THR A 250 -8.75 -18.55 16.58
CA THR A 250 -9.58 -17.65 15.76
C THR A 250 -10.75 -18.36 15.07
N GLU A 251 -11.74 -17.58 14.61
CA GLU A 251 -12.87 -18.05 13.81
C GLU A 251 -12.51 -18.26 12.32
N THR A 252 -11.26 -18.60 12.06
CA THR A 252 -10.73 -18.77 10.70
C THR A 252 -11.12 -20.12 10.12
N TYR A 253 -11.57 -20.13 8.87
CA TYR A 253 -11.88 -21.36 8.13
C TYR A 253 -10.67 -21.83 7.33
N PHE A 254 -10.44 -23.15 7.31
CA PHE A 254 -9.37 -23.75 6.53
C PHE A 254 -9.90 -24.26 5.19
N PHE A 255 -9.43 -23.65 4.10
CA PHE A 255 -9.87 -23.93 2.74
C PHE A 255 -8.75 -24.59 1.93
N TYR A 256 -8.96 -25.82 1.48
CA TYR A 256 -7.90 -26.67 0.89
C TYR A 256 -8.45 -27.68 -0.12
N PRO A 257 -7.63 -28.18 -1.07
CA PRO A 257 -8.06 -29.20 -2.02
C PRO A 257 -8.49 -30.51 -1.35
N ASP A 258 -9.59 -31.10 -1.82
CA ASP A 258 -10.18 -32.33 -1.30
C ASP A 258 -9.22 -33.53 -1.31
N LEU A 259 -8.26 -33.56 -2.24
CA LEU A 259 -7.16 -34.52 -2.30
C LEU A 259 -6.43 -34.68 -0.97
N PHE A 260 -6.35 -33.63 -0.16
CA PHE A 260 -5.61 -33.65 1.10
C PHE A 260 -6.47 -33.95 2.32
N ASP A 261 -7.79 -34.06 2.14
CA ASP A 261 -8.74 -34.20 3.25
C ASP A 261 -8.49 -35.44 4.10
N VAL A 262 -8.04 -36.56 3.51
CA VAL A 262 -7.66 -37.76 4.26
C VAL A 262 -6.59 -37.51 5.34
N ILE A 263 -5.65 -36.59 5.08
CA ILE A 263 -4.61 -36.19 6.05
C ILE A 263 -5.17 -35.15 7.01
N VAL A 264 -5.96 -34.19 6.52
CA VAL A 264 -6.56 -33.14 7.34
C VAL A 264 -7.52 -33.72 8.37
N GLN A 265 -8.46 -34.59 7.98
CA GLN A 265 -9.39 -35.23 8.92
C GLN A 265 -8.66 -36.07 9.98
N ARG A 266 -7.57 -36.73 9.60
CA ARG A 266 -6.78 -37.52 10.54
C ARG A 266 -6.11 -36.67 11.62
N GLU A 267 -5.65 -35.46 11.28
CA GLU A 267 -4.81 -34.64 12.17
C GLU A 267 -5.54 -33.41 12.75
N LEU A 268 -6.67 -33.01 12.17
CA LEU A 268 -7.40 -31.77 12.45
C LEU A 268 -8.93 -31.98 12.55
N SER A 269 -9.41 -33.22 12.74
CA SER A 269 -10.86 -33.52 12.84
C SER A 269 -11.58 -32.79 13.95
N GLN A 270 -10.87 -32.36 15.00
CA GLN A 270 -11.45 -31.52 16.06
C GLN A 270 -11.97 -30.17 15.55
N PHE A 271 -11.55 -29.71 14.36
CA PHE A 271 -12.00 -28.48 13.73
C PHE A 271 -12.95 -28.72 12.55
N SER A 272 -13.62 -29.87 12.49
CA SER A 272 -14.45 -30.31 11.33
C SER A 272 -15.49 -29.28 10.85
N ASP A 273 -15.96 -28.41 11.73
CA ASP A 273 -16.86 -27.29 11.48
C ASP A 273 -16.21 -26.10 10.74
N LYS A 274 -14.88 -25.97 10.84
CA LYS A 274 -14.05 -24.96 10.16
C LYS A 274 -13.33 -25.48 8.90
N LEU A 275 -13.45 -26.77 8.58
CA LEU A 275 -12.79 -27.42 7.44
C LEU A 275 -13.63 -27.36 6.15
N ILE A 276 -13.02 -26.85 5.08
CA ILE A 276 -13.62 -26.71 3.75
C ILE A 276 -12.72 -27.40 2.70
N PRO A 277 -12.80 -28.74 2.57
CA PRO A 277 -12.23 -29.46 1.44
C PRO A 277 -12.99 -29.11 0.15
N ILE A 278 -12.28 -28.76 -0.93
CA ILE A 278 -12.90 -28.37 -2.20
C ILE A 278 -12.35 -29.16 -3.40
N PRO A 279 -13.21 -29.62 -4.33
CA PRO A 279 -12.77 -30.30 -5.54
C PRO A 279 -11.95 -29.41 -6.48
N GLU A 280 -11.01 -30.02 -7.19
CA GLU A 280 -10.14 -29.36 -8.17
C GLU A 280 -10.34 -29.93 -9.58
N GLU A 281 -10.47 -29.04 -10.57
CA GLU A 281 -10.54 -29.39 -11.99
C GLU A 281 -9.67 -28.46 -12.82
N TYR A 282 -9.09 -28.94 -13.92
CA TYR A 282 -8.33 -28.06 -14.82
C TYR A 282 -9.27 -27.13 -15.60
N TYR A 283 -9.18 -25.82 -15.33
CA TYR A 283 -9.77 -24.78 -16.17
C TYR A 283 -9.06 -23.45 -15.97
N GLU A 284 -9.05 -22.61 -17.02
CA GLU A 284 -8.28 -21.37 -17.09
C GLU A 284 -9.14 -20.15 -16.70
N LYS A 285 -9.53 -20.08 -15.41
CA LYS A 285 -10.24 -18.92 -14.83
C LYS A 285 -9.93 -18.76 -13.34
N ILE A 286 -9.54 -17.56 -12.92
CA ILE A 286 -9.15 -17.25 -11.53
C ILE A 286 -10.26 -16.56 -10.71
N ASN A 287 -11.30 -16.05 -11.36
CA ASN A 287 -12.38 -15.28 -10.74
C ASN A 287 -13.72 -16.03 -10.75
N THR A 288 -13.67 -17.35 -10.61
CA THR A 288 -14.87 -18.19 -10.46
C THR A 288 -15.56 -17.87 -9.12
N ASP A 289 -16.85 -17.57 -9.16
CA ASP A 289 -17.68 -17.41 -7.96
C ASP A 289 -17.95 -18.78 -7.34
N LEU A 290 -17.22 -19.08 -6.26
CA LEU A 290 -17.23 -20.40 -5.62
C LEU A 290 -18.55 -20.72 -4.92
N THR A 291 -19.40 -19.71 -4.65
CA THR A 291 -20.77 -19.96 -4.13
C THR A 291 -21.68 -20.56 -5.20
N LYS A 292 -21.37 -20.32 -6.49
CA LYS A 292 -22.13 -20.84 -7.63
C LYS A 292 -21.51 -22.11 -8.21
N LYS A 293 -20.18 -22.13 -8.36
CA LYS A 293 -19.41 -23.28 -8.83
C LYS A 293 -18.36 -23.64 -7.78
N PHE A 294 -18.68 -24.58 -6.90
CA PHE A 294 -17.83 -25.02 -5.79
C PHE A 294 -16.72 -25.98 -6.24
N ILE A 295 -15.87 -25.51 -7.17
CA ILE A 295 -14.72 -26.25 -7.73
C ILE A 295 -13.61 -25.24 -8.03
N ILE A 296 -12.39 -25.48 -7.56
CA ILE A 296 -11.21 -24.63 -7.83
C ILE A 296 -10.49 -25.02 -9.12
N PRO A 297 -9.80 -24.07 -9.78
CA PRO A 297 -9.04 -24.34 -10.98
C PRO A 297 -7.69 -25.00 -10.65
N GLY A 298 -7.35 -26.08 -11.37
CA GLY A 298 -6.08 -26.79 -11.29
C GLY A 298 -4.94 -26.05 -11.97
N LEU A 299 -4.57 -24.89 -11.44
CA LEU A 299 -3.50 -24.03 -11.95
C LEU A 299 -2.16 -24.26 -11.21
N ASN A 300 -1.10 -23.63 -11.71
CA ASN A 300 0.29 -23.94 -11.36
C ASN A 300 0.71 -23.62 -9.90
N ASN A 301 -0.08 -22.87 -9.13
CA ASN A 301 0.27 -22.49 -7.75
C ASN A 301 -0.95 -22.14 -6.88
N VAL A 302 -0.73 -22.09 -5.56
CA VAL A 302 -1.76 -21.73 -4.57
C VAL A 302 -2.37 -20.34 -4.81
N LEU A 303 -1.61 -19.40 -5.36
CA LEU A 303 -2.13 -18.06 -5.68
C LEU A 303 -3.25 -18.12 -6.72
N ALA A 304 -3.00 -18.81 -7.83
CA ALA A 304 -3.95 -18.95 -8.93
C ALA A 304 -5.09 -19.93 -8.62
N SER A 305 -4.78 -21.03 -7.93
CA SER A 305 -5.74 -22.12 -7.68
C SER A 305 -6.65 -21.87 -6.48
N LEU A 306 -6.17 -21.21 -5.41
CA LEU A 306 -6.93 -21.05 -4.16
C LEU A 306 -7.21 -19.59 -3.82
N LEU A 307 -6.16 -18.76 -3.76
CA LEU A 307 -6.30 -17.38 -3.27
C LEU A 307 -7.19 -16.53 -4.17
N PHE A 308 -6.96 -16.51 -5.49
CA PHE A 308 -7.76 -15.67 -6.39
C PHE A 308 -9.23 -16.10 -6.46
N PRO A 309 -9.58 -17.38 -6.67
CA PRO A 309 -10.99 -17.79 -6.72
C PRO A 309 -11.75 -17.46 -5.44
N LEU A 310 -11.11 -17.68 -4.28
CA LEU A 310 -11.69 -17.33 -2.99
C LEU A 310 -11.82 -15.81 -2.81
N ALA A 311 -10.79 -15.04 -3.15
CA ALA A 311 -10.83 -13.59 -3.04
C ALA A 311 -11.88 -12.94 -3.95
N CYS A 312 -11.98 -13.41 -5.18
CA CYS A 312 -12.96 -12.96 -6.18
C CYS A 312 -14.40 -13.34 -5.82
N THR A 313 -14.60 -14.38 -5.01
CA THR A 313 -15.93 -14.73 -4.46
C THR A 313 -16.39 -13.70 -3.41
N LEU A 314 -15.46 -13.05 -2.72
CA LEU A 314 -15.72 -12.10 -1.64
C LEU A 314 -15.88 -10.66 -2.13
N SER A 315 -15.00 -10.20 -3.03
CA SER A 315 -15.03 -8.83 -3.56
C SER A 315 -14.44 -8.75 -4.97
N LYS A 316 -14.80 -7.68 -5.69
CA LYS A 316 -14.17 -7.30 -6.96
C LYS A 316 -12.82 -6.58 -6.78
N GLN A 317 -12.50 -6.09 -5.58
CA GLN A 317 -11.22 -5.41 -5.31
C GLN A 317 -10.29 -6.31 -4.50
N ILE A 318 -9.20 -6.77 -5.13
CA ILE A 318 -8.24 -7.71 -4.55
C ILE A 318 -6.89 -7.01 -4.35
N TYR A 319 -6.39 -7.06 -3.13
CA TYR A 319 -5.13 -6.47 -2.73
C TYR A 319 -4.16 -7.56 -2.31
N LEU A 320 -2.93 -7.48 -2.81
CA LEU A 320 -1.89 -8.47 -2.63
C LEU A 320 -0.79 -7.92 -1.72
N TRP A 321 -0.38 -8.71 -0.72
CA TRP A 321 0.75 -8.42 0.17
C TRP A 321 1.62 -9.66 0.37
N GLY A 322 2.94 -9.54 0.53
CA GLY A 322 3.83 -10.71 0.69
C GLY A 322 4.13 -11.47 -0.60
N PHE A 323 3.91 -10.89 -1.79
CA PHE A 323 4.19 -11.52 -3.09
C PHE A 323 5.43 -10.92 -3.75
N ASP A 324 6.55 -10.89 -3.02
CA ASP A 324 7.76 -10.15 -3.39
C ASP A 324 8.40 -10.63 -4.70
N GLY A 325 8.11 -11.86 -5.13
CA GLY A 325 8.74 -12.40 -6.34
C GLY A 325 10.18 -12.85 -6.08
N ARG A 326 10.79 -13.45 -7.11
CA ARG A 326 12.17 -13.96 -7.05
C ARG A 326 13.18 -12.85 -7.33
N ALA A 327 13.93 -12.42 -6.32
CA ALA A 327 14.96 -11.41 -6.47
C ALA A 327 16.23 -11.97 -7.16
N PRO A 328 17.07 -11.11 -7.79
CA PRO A 328 18.40 -11.52 -8.23
C PRO A 328 19.22 -12.12 -7.07
N GLY A 329 19.68 -13.36 -7.24
CA GLY A 329 20.46 -14.08 -6.23
C GLY A 329 19.65 -15.03 -5.33
N ASP A 330 18.32 -15.04 -5.43
CA ASP A 330 17.50 -16.02 -4.70
C ASP A 330 17.82 -17.45 -5.15
N LYS A 331 17.98 -18.37 -4.19
CA LYS A 331 18.41 -19.75 -4.48
C LYS A 331 17.26 -20.69 -4.87
N LEU A 332 16.05 -20.40 -4.43
CA LEU A 332 14.85 -21.23 -4.65
C LEU A 332 13.77 -20.42 -5.40
N PHE A 333 12.51 -20.78 -5.19
CA PHE A 333 11.32 -20.15 -5.80
C PHE A 333 11.31 -18.63 -5.62
N TRP A 334 11.49 -18.15 -4.39
CA TRP A 334 11.79 -16.78 -3.98
C TRP A 334 12.25 -16.78 -2.53
N LYS A 335 12.78 -15.66 -2.02
CA LYS A 335 13.01 -15.49 -0.58
C LYS A 335 11.66 -15.45 0.15
N ASN A 336 11.56 -16.16 1.27
CA ASN A 336 10.42 -16.05 2.20
C ASN A 336 10.82 -15.18 3.40
N SER A 337 9.84 -14.59 4.09
CA SER A 337 10.08 -13.99 5.41
C SER A 337 10.56 -15.06 6.41
N GLU A 338 11.69 -14.78 7.05
CA GLU A 338 12.31 -15.72 8.00
C GLU A 338 11.49 -15.89 9.27
N LYS A 339 10.71 -14.89 9.68
CA LYS A 339 9.84 -14.94 10.86
C LYS A 339 8.59 -15.82 10.62
N HIS A 340 8.08 -15.79 9.39
CA HIS A 340 6.79 -16.38 9.01
C HIS A 340 6.90 -17.68 8.19
N THR A 341 8.08 -18.31 8.12
CA THR A 341 8.31 -19.59 7.43
C THR A 341 9.22 -20.51 8.24
N TYR A 342 9.63 -21.69 7.76
CA TYR A 342 10.56 -22.58 8.49
C TYR A 342 11.89 -22.79 7.73
N PRO A 343 12.77 -21.77 7.60
CA PRO A 343 13.95 -21.85 6.73
C PRO A 343 14.89 -23.00 7.09
N HIS A 344 15.05 -23.27 8.38
CA HIS A 344 15.94 -24.33 8.89
C HIS A 344 15.46 -25.74 8.55
N LEU A 345 14.18 -25.92 8.17
CA LEU A 345 13.60 -27.21 7.78
C LEU A 345 13.58 -27.42 6.25
N ILE A 346 13.88 -26.38 5.45
CA ILE A 346 13.90 -26.48 3.98
C ILE A 346 14.94 -27.49 3.46
N PRO A 347 16.18 -27.57 3.98
CA PRO A 347 17.15 -28.55 3.48
C PRO A 347 16.68 -30.01 3.63
N GLU A 348 15.96 -30.33 4.71
CA GLU A 348 15.37 -31.66 4.90
C GLU A 348 14.27 -31.91 3.87
N LEU A 349 13.42 -30.91 3.60
CA LEU A 349 12.38 -30.98 2.59
C LEU A 349 12.96 -31.20 1.17
N GLN A 350 14.04 -30.49 0.83
CA GLN A 350 14.77 -30.69 -0.43
C GLN A 350 15.36 -32.09 -0.56
N LYS A 351 15.91 -32.63 0.53
CA LYS A 351 16.42 -34.00 0.56
C LYS A 351 15.30 -35.05 0.40
N ALA A 352 14.12 -34.77 0.94
CA ALA A 352 12.97 -35.66 0.84
C ALA A 352 12.30 -35.63 -0.54
N HIS A 353 12.39 -34.52 -1.28
CA HIS A 353 11.72 -34.34 -2.58
C HIS A 353 12.62 -33.69 -3.64
N PRO A 354 13.82 -34.24 -3.94
CA PRO A 354 14.80 -33.60 -4.81
C PRO A 354 14.28 -33.35 -6.24
N ALA A 355 13.46 -34.26 -6.80
CA ALA A 355 12.89 -34.09 -8.14
C ALA A 355 11.98 -32.86 -8.24
N PHE A 356 11.24 -32.54 -7.18
CA PHE A 356 10.38 -31.35 -7.14
C PHE A 356 11.23 -30.08 -7.31
N PHE A 357 12.28 -29.93 -6.51
CA PHE A 357 13.14 -28.74 -6.56
C PHE A 357 13.93 -28.65 -7.87
N GLU A 358 14.47 -29.76 -8.37
CA GLU A 358 15.16 -29.78 -9.67
C GLU A 358 14.20 -29.48 -10.83
N HIS A 359 12.95 -29.95 -10.77
CA HIS A 359 11.97 -29.67 -11.82
C HIS A 359 11.55 -28.21 -11.88
N TYR A 360 11.34 -27.57 -10.72
CA TYR A 360 10.82 -26.20 -10.66
C TYR A 360 11.92 -25.14 -10.63
N VAL A 361 13.09 -25.44 -10.07
CA VAL A 361 14.26 -24.55 -10.00
C VAL A 361 15.52 -25.29 -10.47
N PRO A 362 15.57 -25.77 -11.72
CA PRO A 362 16.73 -26.46 -12.26
C PRO A 362 17.95 -25.53 -12.34
N GLN A 363 19.15 -26.08 -12.20
CA GLN A 363 20.39 -25.30 -12.29
C GLN A 363 20.52 -24.55 -13.63
N LYS A 364 20.02 -25.15 -14.72
CA LYS A 364 20.09 -24.59 -16.08
C LYS A 364 19.04 -23.51 -16.39
N ASP A 365 17.92 -23.47 -15.65
CA ASP A 365 16.87 -22.44 -15.79
C ASP A 365 16.24 -22.13 -14.43
N THR A 366 16.97 -21.38 -13.60
CA THR A 366 16.53 -21.06 -12.24
C THR A 366 15.25 -20.22 -12.17
N ASN A 367 14.75 -19.70 -13.31
CA ASN A 367 13.50 -18.95 -13.42
C ASN A 367 12.32 -19.80 -13.94
N ARG A 368 12.50 -21.11 -14.18
CA ARG A 368 11.47 -21.99 -14.74
C ARG A 368 10.15 -21.90 -13.99
N TYR A 369 10.16 -22.03 -12.67
CA TYR A 369 8.94 -21.89 -11.86
C TYR A 369 8.26 -20.53 -12.03
N ILE A 370 9.03 -19.43 -12.01
CA ILE A 370 8.46 -18.09 -12.14
C ILE A 370 7.76 -17.92 -13.50
N LYS A 371 8.36 -18.45 -14.57
CA LYS A 371 7.73 -18.46 -15.90
C LYS A 371 6.44 -19.28 -15.94
N LEU A 372 6.42 -20.44 -15.28
CA LEU A 372 5.25 -21.33 -15.25
C LEU A 372 4.11 -20.77 -14.38
N ALA A 373 4.44 -20.38 -13.15
CA ALA A 373 3.46 -20.03 -12.13
C ALA A 373 3.05 -18.55 -12.12
N PHE A 374 3.91 -17.67 -12.65
CA PHE A 374 3.67 -16.23 -12.69
C PHE A 374 3.97 -15.58 -14.04
N GLY A 375 4.13 -16.36 -15.10
CA GLY A 375 4.39 -15.86 -16.45
C GLY A 375 3.11 -15.46 -17.20
N GLU A 376 3.11 -15.71 -18.50
CA GLU A 376 2.10 -15.21 -19.44
C GLU A 376 0.69 -15.72 -19.13
N LEU A 377 0.53 -17.00 -18.79
CA LEU A 377 -0.79 -17.57 -18.47
C LEU A 377 -1.46 -16.80 -17.32
N LEU A 378 -0.75 -16.58 -16.21
CA LEU A 378 -1.31 -15.83 -15.08
C LEU A 378 -1.67 -14.40 -15.46
N ASP A 379 -0.83 -13.75 -16.26
CA ASP A 379 -1.08 -12.38 -16.73
C ASP A 379 -2.34 -12.29 -17.59
N GLN A 380 -2.53 -13.24 -18.51
CA GLN A 380 -3.73 -13.35 -19.34
C GLN A 380 -4.99 -13.57 -18.50
N LEU A 381 -4.92 -14.45 -17.50
CA LEU A 381 -6.03 -14.73 -16.59
C LEU A 381 -6.42 -13.49 -15.77
N LEU A 382 -5.44 -12.73 -15.29
CA LEU A 382 -5.66 -11.47 -14.59
C LEU A 382 -6.26 -10.41 -15.51
N ILE A 383 -5.74 -10.23 -16.73
CA ILE A 383 -6.29 -9.29 -17.74
C ILE A 383 -7.76 -9.62 -18.05
N LYS A 384 -8.07 -10.91 -18.21
CA LYS A 384 -9.44 -11.37 -18.45
C LYS A 384 -10.34 -11.03 -17.28
N ALA A 385 -9.94 -11.32 -16.05
CA ALA A 385 -10.70 -10.95 -14.86
C ALA A 385 -10.86 -9.42 -14.72
N GLU A 386 -9.83 -8.64 -15.04
CA GLU A 386 -9.86 -7.17 -15.05
C GLU A 386 -10.90 -6.64 -16.05
N SER A 387 -11.01 -7.25 -17.23
CA SER A 387 -12.06 -6.92 -18.20
C SER A 387 -13.48 -7.26 -17.72
N GLU A 388 -13.63 -8.19 -16.78
CA GLU A 388 -14.89 -8.54 -16.11
C GLU A 388 -15.17 -7.63 -14.88
N GLY A 389 -14.36 -6.59 -14.68
CA GLY A 389 -14.54 -5.55 -13.66
C GLY A 389 -13.90 -5.85 -12.30
N PHE A 390 -12.98 -6.82 -12.24
CA PHE A 390 -12.15 -7.05 -11.06
C PHE A 390 -10.94 -6.11 -11.06
N THR A 391 -10.40 -5.80 -9.89
CA THR A 391 -9.13 -5.08 -9.74
C THR A 391 -8.16 -5.90 -8.89
N PHE A 392 -6.90 -5.93 -9.32
CA PHE A 392 -5.82 -6.59 -8.60
C PHE A 392 -4.73 -5.56 -8.32
N THR A 393 -4.47 -5.31 -7.05
CA THR A 393 -3.56 -4.26 -6.60
C THR A 393 -2.42 -4.87 -5.82
N MET A 394 -1.22 -4.80 -6.39
CA MET A 394 0.00 -5.23 -5.74
C MET A 394 0.51 -4.06 -4.88
N MET A 395 0.48 -4.23 -3.55
CA MET A 395 0.69 -3.17 -2.56
C MET A 395 2.15 -2.90 -2.19
N HIS A 396 3.07 -3.71 -2.71
CA HIS A 396 4.52 -3.53 -2.58
C HIS A 396 5.19 -3.97 -3.87
N LYS A 397 6.44 -3.55 -4.09
CA LYS A 397 7.19 -3.94 -5.29
C LYS A 397 7.36 -5.46 -5.33
N SER A 398 7.26 -6.02 -6.54
CA SER A 398 7.46 -7.44 -6.81
C SER A 398 8.50 -7.62 -7.92
N TRP A 399 9.36 -8.62 -7.78
CA TRP A 399 10.28 -9.05 -8.83
C TRP A 399 9.58 -9.86 -9.93
N THR A 400 8.34 -10.29 -9.68
CA THR A 400 7.51 -10.96 -10.67
C THR A 400 6.90 -9.94 -11.62
N THR A 401 7.24 -9.99 -12.91
CA THR A 401 6.77 -9.03 -13.92
C THR A 401 5.25 -8.91 -13.97
N THR A 402 4.53 -10.04 -13.97
CA THR A 402 3.06 -10.10 -13.99
C THR A 402 2.41 -9.38 -12.81
N LEU A 403 2.95 -9.54 -11.59
CA LEU A 403 2.43 -8.86 -10.41
C LEU A 403 2.90 -7.40 -10.35
N GLN A 404 4.11 -7.12 -10.82
CA GLN A 404 4.67 -5.76 -10.90
C GLN A 404 3.89 -4.86 -11.87
N LYS A 405 3.26 -5.39 -12.92
CA LYS A 405 2.32 -4.62 -13.78
C LYS A 405 1.14 -4.05 -13.00
N ARG A 406 0.75 -4.75 -11.92
CA ARG A 406 -0.33 -4.41 -10.99
C ARG A 406 0.20 -3.73 -9.73
N PHE A 407 1.51 -3.47 -9.67
CA PHE A 407 2.08 -2.62 -8.63
C PHE A 407 1.55 -1.22 -8.84
N ARG A 408 0.67 -0.84 -7.94
CA ARG A 408 0.40 0.55 -7.67
C ARG A 408 1.40 0.92 -6.58
N ASN A 409 2.07 2.06 -6.75
CA ASN A 409 2.91 2.60 -5.68
C ASN A 409 1.99 3.14 -4.58
N ASP A 410 1.20 2.23 -4.01
CA ASP A 410 0.38 2.38 -2.83
C ASP A 410 1.27 2.22 -1.58
N ASN A 411 2.58 2.47 -1.70
CA ASN A 411 3.52 2.76 -0.58
C ASN A 411 3.19 4.11 0.09
N VAL A 412 1.90 4.31 0.26
CA VAL A 412 1.09 5.44 0.68
C VAL A 412 0.01 4.88 1.61
N LEU A 413 0.25 3.71 2.18
CA LEU A 413 -0.43 3.23 3.37
C LEU A 413 0.45 3.33 4.62
N THR A 414 1.46 4.20 4.55
CA THR A 414 1.99 4.94 5.71
C THR A 414 1.19 6.23 5.85
N ASN A 415 0.02 6.24 6.48
CA ASN A 415 -0.67 7.52 6.80
C ASN A 415 -0.69 8.54 5.64
N ASP A 416 -0.71 8.11 4.36
CA ASP A 416 -0.59 9.07 3.25
C ASP A 416 -1.98 9.56 2.89
N TYR A 417 -2.54 10.21 3.91
CA TYR A 417 -3.69 11.07 3.81
C TYR A 417 -3.48 12.18 2.78
N GLN A 418 -2.26 12.39 2.25
CA GLN A 418 -2.00 13.41 1.25
C GLN A 418 -2.50 13.00 -0.13
N SER A 419 -2.25 11.74 -0.55
CA SER A 419 -2.77 11.21 -1.82
C SER A 419 -4.30 11.10 -1.79
N PHE A 420 -4.88 10.80 -0.62
CA PHE A 420 -6.34 10.69 -0.43
C PHE A 420 -7.10 11.91 -0.94
N PHE A 421 -6.59 13.12 -0.65
CA PHE A 421 -7.22 14.35 -1.14
C PHE A 421 -7.18 14.46 -2.67
N ALA A 422 -6.10 14.02 -3.32
CA ALA A 422 -6.02 13.99 -4.79
C ALA A 422 -6.98 12.95 -5.39
N GLU A 423 -7.02 11.74 -4.82
CA GLU A 423 -7.87 10.64 -5.27
C GLU A 423 -9.37 10.99 -5.17
N ARG A 424 -9.76 11.63 -4.06
CA ARG A 424 -11.15 12.10 -3.82
C ARG A 424 -11.44 13.45 -4.44
N LYS A 425 -10.45 14.05 -5.11
CA LYS A 425 -10.47 15.43 -5.62
C LYS A 425 -10.83 16.48 -4.58
N LEU A 426 -10.58 16.23 -3.30
CA LEU A 426 -11.07 17.02 -2.17
C LEU A 426 -10.03 18.06 -1.72
N CYS A 427 -10.45 19.30 -1.47
CA CYS A 427 -9.57 20.31 -0.88
C CYS A 427 -9.35 20.02 0.62
N PRO A 428 -8.10 20.00 1.13
CA PRO A 428 -7.83 19.72 2.55
C PRO A 428 -8.20 20.89 3.48
N ASN A 429 -8.21 22.13 3.00
CA ASN A 429 -8.36 23.33 3.84
C ASN A 429 -9.59 23.31 4.77
N PRO A 430 -10.82 22.98 4.31
CA PRO A 430 -12.01 22.96 5.17
C PRO A 430 -11.99 21.91 6.28
N PHE A 431 -11.03 20.98 6.23
CA PHE A 431 -10.89 19.86 7.16
C PHE A 431 -9.64 19.96 8.03
N ILE A 432 -8.72 20.88 7.74
CA ILE A 432 -7.43 20.96 8.43
C ILE A 432 -7.10 22.36 8.97
N SER A 433 -7.46 23.44 8.27
CA SER A 433 -6.85 24.75 8.50
C SER A 433 -7.82 25.88 8.79
N LEU A 434 -7.42 26.78 9.69
CA LEU A 434 -8.05 28.07 9.95
C LEU A 434 -7.05 29.23 9.77
N GLU A 435 -7.54 30.38 9.31
CA GLU A 435 -6.80 31.64 9.23
C GLU A 435 -7.62 32.74 9.91
N ILE A 436 -6.99 33.56 10.74
CA ILE A 436 -7.65 34.61 11.50
C ILE A 436 -7.05 35.97 11.14
N ASN A 437 -7.90 36.89 10.69
CA ASN A 437 -7.47 38.21 10.27
C ASN A 437 -7.55 39.25 11.40
N ARG A 438 -7.12 40.49 11.11
CA ARG A 438 -7.04 41.62 12.06
C ARG A 438 -8.36 42.06 12.71
N ILE A 439 -9.50 41.61 12.18
CA ILE A 439 -10.82 41.90 12.75
C ILE A 439 -11.48 40.67 13.38
N GLY A 440 -10.71 39.60 13.60
CA GLY A 440 -11.16 38.36 14.23
C GLY A 440 -12.01 37.46 13.33
N LYS A 441 -12.21 37.81 12.04
CA LYS A 441 -12.92 36.93 11.11
C LYS A 441 -12.06 35.72 10.77
N VAL A 442 -12.71 34.56 10.69
CA VAL A 442 -12.07 33.27 10.45
C VAL A 442 -12.35 32.80 9.02
N SER A 443 -11.32 32.45 8.28
CA SER A 443 -11.39 31.76 6.97
C SER A 443 -10.68 30.41 7.07
N VAL A 444 -10.82 29.55 6.05
CA VAL A 444 -10.09 28.27 5.96
C VAL A 444 -8.88 28.34 5.02
N CYS A 445 -8.80 29.42 4.24
CA CYS A 445 -7.72 29.72 3.31
C CYS A 445 -7.73 31.23 2.99
N CYS A 446 -6.82 31.67 2.13
CA CYS A 446 -6.77 33.06 1.66
C CYS A 446 -8.14 33.50 1.11
N PRO A 447 -8.81 34.51 1.72
CA PRO A 447 -10.14 34.95 1.31
C PRO A 447 -10.22 35.41 -0.15
N GLU A 448 -9.13 35.91 -0.71
CA GLU A 448 -9.11 36.35 -2.11
C GLU A 448 -9.18 35.22 -3.13
N ARG A 449 -8.99 33.96 -2.70
CA ARG A 449 -9.18 32.75 -3.52
C ARG A 449 -10.61 32.22 -3.46
N MET A 450 -11.47 32.81 -2.63
CA MET A 450 -12.86 32.37 -2.43
C MET A 450 -13.85 33.39 -3.00
N ASN A 451 -15.05 32.92 -3.35
CA ASN A 451 -16.17 33.77 -3.74
C ASN A 451 -16.71 34.53 -2.52
N ASP A 452 -17.31 35.70 -2.74
CA ASP A 452 -17.61 36.66 -1.65
C ASP A 452 -18.44 36.08 -0.50
N GLY A 453 -19.39 35.18 -0.81
CA GLY A 453 -20.22 34.50 0.21
C GLY A 453 -19.51 33.42 1.03
N TYR A 454 -18.29 33.03 0.67
CA TYR A 454 -17.53 31.95 1.30
C TYR A 454 -16.20 32.41 1.88
N LYS A 455 -15.95 33.72 1.96
CA LYS A 455 -14.69 34.27 2.48
C LYS A 455 -14.47 34.00 3.97
N TYR A 456 -15.55 33.95 4.77
CA TYR A 456 -15.46 33.88 6.23
C TYR A 456 -16.53 32.97 6.83
N PHE A 457 -16.19 32.24 7.90
CA PHE A 457 -17.02 31.20 8.53
C PHE A 457 -17.39 31.48 9.99
N GLY A 458 -16.92 32.61 10.53
CA GLY A 458 -17.19 33.03 11.90
C GLY A 458 -16.33 34.21 12.33
N ASN A 459 -16.49 34.64 13.59
CA ASN A 459 -15.66 35.66 14.22
C ASN A 459 -15.35 35.28 15.67
N ILE A 460 -14.06 35.29 16.04
CA ILE A 460 -13.58 34.86 17.35
C ILE A 460 -14.01 35.77 18.51
N ILE A 461 -14.53 36.97 18.22
CA ILE A 461 -15.09 37.88 19.23
C ILE A 461 -16.32 37.25 19.91
N ASN A 462 -17.12 36.52 19.13
CA ASN A 462 -18.43 36.03 19.58
C ASN A 462 -18.46 34.50 19.76
N HIS A 463 -17.49 33.77 19.22
CA HIS A 463 -17.46 32.31 19.20
C HIS A 463 -16.02 31.81 19.38
N SER A 464 -15.85 30.66 20.00
CA SER A 464 -14.59 29.93 20.02
C SER A 464 -14.24 29.35 18.64
N LEU A 465 -12.96 29.08 18.40
CA LEU A 465 -12.48 28.41 17.20
C LEU A 465 -13.15 27.04 17.01
N ASN A 466 -13.44 26.31 18.10
CA ASN A 466 -14.11 25.00 18.04
C ASN A 466 -15.59 25.13 17.62
N GLU A 467 -16.30 26.17 18.08
CA GLU A 467 -17.66 26.46 17.61
C GLU A 467 -17.66 26.87 16.14
N ILE A 468 -16.69 27.68 15.71
CA ILE A 468 -16.54 28.08 14.31
C ILE A 468 -16.16 26.88 13.43
N TRP A 469 -15.33 25.96 13.94
CA TRP A 469 -14.87 24.75 13.24
C TRP A 469 -16.02 23.84 12.79
N ASN A 470 -17.14 23.86 13.52
CA ASN A 470 -18.35 23.13 13.17
C ASN A 470 -19.54 24.07 12.97
N SER A 471 -19.32 25.32 12.54
CA SER A 471 -20.41 26.22 12.18
C SER A 471 -21.19 25.71 10.98
N LYS A 472 -22.47 26.08 10.86
CA LYS A 472 -23.32 25.69 9.72
C LYS A 472 -22.68 26.08 8.38
N GLN A 473 -22.00 27.22 8.33
CA GLN A 473 -21.33 27.73 7.15
C GLN A 473 -20.14 26.83 6.76
N LEU A 474 -19.33 26.39 7.71
CA LEU A 474 -18.19 25.52 7.42
C LEU A 474 -18.62 24.07 7.12
N GLN A 475 -19.68 23.58 7.77
CA GLN A 475 -20.34 22.32 7.38
C GLN A 475 -20.83 22.36 5.93
N ASN A 476 -21.47 23.47 5.52
CA ASN A 476 -21.91 23.67 4.13
C ASN A 476 -20.73 23.70 3.15
N LEU A 477 -19.61 24.34 3.51
CA LEU A 477 -18.41 24.31 2.67
C LEU A 477 -17.87 22.87 2.49
N ARG A 478 -17.83 22.07 3.57
CA ARG A 478 -17.41 20.66 3.48
C ARG A 478 -18.33 19.86 2.56
N GLN A 479 -19.65 20.10 2.62
CA GLN A 479 -20.61 19.49 1.71
C GLN A 479 -20.33 19.86 0.24
N ILE A 480 -20.11 21.15 -0.04
CA ILE A 480 -19.72 21.62 -1.39
C ILE A 480 -18.46 20.91 -1.90
N MET A 481 -17.48 20.65 -1.03
CA MET A 481 -16.28 19.90 -1.40
C MET A 481 -16.60 18.45 -1.74
N TYR A 482 -17.44 17.76 -0.95
CA TYR A 482 -17.86 16.38 -1.23
C TYR A 482 -18.64 16.25 -2.53
N ASP A 483 -19.48 17.24 -2.82
CA ASP A 483 -20.32 17.27 -4.03
C ASP A 483 -19.52 17.68 -5.28
N GLY A 484 -18.26 18.09 -5.12
CA GLY A 484 -17.38 18.52 -6.21
C GLY A 484 -17.76 19.87 -6.83
N GLN A 485 -18.57 20.68 -6.14
CA GLN A 485 -19.13 21.93 -6.66
C GLN A 485 -18.22 23.14 -6.36
N TYR A 486 -16.94 23.03 -6.71
CA TYR A 486 -15.91 24.02 -6.34
C TYR A 486 -16.25 25.44 -6.78
N ASP A 487 -16.85 25.61 -7.97
CA ASP A 487 -17.15 26.92 -8.57
C ASP A 487 -18.11 27.78 -7.72
N ILE A 488 -18.87 27.15 -6.81
CA ILE A 488 -19.73 27.86 -5.85
C ILE A 488 -18.89 28.65 -4.84
N SER A 489 -17.77 28.09 -4.38
CA SER A 489 -17.00 28.60 -3.25
C SER A 489 -15.61 29.13 -3.60
N CYS A 490 -15.00 28.63 -4.67
CA CYS A 490 -13.60 28.82 -5.02
C CYS A 490 -13.45 29.55 -6.36
N LYS A 491 -12.42 30.38 -6.47
CA LYS A 491 -12.00 30.99 -7.74
C LYS A 491 -11.12 30.02 -8.55
N PRO A 492 -11.14 30.08 -9.89
CA PRO A 492 -10.51 29.08 -10.76
C PRO A 492 -8.97 29.06 -10.68
N PHE A 493 -8.34 30.15 -10.27
CA PHE A 493 -6.88 30.25 -10.12
C PHE A 493 -6.35 29.68 -8.79
N CYS A 494 -7.21 29.05 -7.96
CA CYS A 494 -6.80 28.47 -6.68
C CYS A 494 -5.78 27.33 -6.89
N PRO A 495 -4.57 27.40 -6.30
CA PRO A 495 -3.54 26.37 -6.54
C PRO A 495 -3.91 24.98 -6.04
N GLN A 496 -4.66 24.88 -4.91
CA GLN A 496 -5.20 23.60 -4.45
C GLN A 496 -6.12 22.98 -5.51
N LEU A 497 -7.04 23.78 -6.06
CA LEU A 497 -7.99 23.33 -7.08
C LEU A 497 -7.30 22.93 -8.38
N LEU A 498 -6.36 23.75 -8.85
CA LEU A 498 -5.56 23.45 -10.04
C LEU A 498 -4.74 22.16 -9.89
N ALA A 499 -4.22 21.87 -8.70
CA ALA A 499 -3.54 20.61 -8.41
C ALA A 499 -4.51 19.43 -8.48
N LEU A 500 -5.67 19.53 -7.83
CA LEU A 500 -6.71 18.50 -7.83
C LEU A 500 -7.23 18.18 -9.22
N GLN A 501 -7.48 19.20 -10.05
CA GLN A 501 -7.91 19.04 -11.44
C GLN A 501 -6.88 18.28 -12.30
N LYS A 502 -5.58 18.40 -11.96
CA LYS A 502 -4.48 17.68 -12.60
C LYS A 502 -4.19 16.32 -11.97
N GLY A 503 -5.01 15.87 -11.01
CA GLY A 503 -4.78 14.63 -10.25
C GLY A 503 -3.50 14.67 -9.41
N LYS A 504 -3.02 15.87 -9.05
CA LYS A 504 -1.85 16.06 -8.20
C LYS A 504 -2.26 16.24 -6.75
N ILE A 505 -1.35 15.88 -5.84
CA ILE A 505 -1.47 16.15 -4.41
C ILE A 505 -1.62 17.67 -4.21
N PRO A 506 -2.62 18.14 -3.44
CA PRO A 506 -2.75 19.55 -3.09
C PRO A 506 -1.47 20.05 -2.40
N PRO A 507 -0.88 21.18 -2.84
CA PRO A 507 0.41 21.65 -2.33
C PRO A 507 0.41 22.02 -0.84
N TRP A 508 -0.75 22.25 -0.21
CA TRP A 508 -0.81 22.68 1.18
C TRP A 508 -1.70 21.81 2.07
N TYR A 509 -1.28 21.69 3.33
CA TYR A 509 -1.99 21.13 4.48
C TYR A 509 -2.38 19.64 4.43
N SER A 510 -2.37 19.00 3.26
CA SER A 510 -2.67 17.58 3.07
C SER A 510 -1.85 16.67 4.01
N HIS A 511 -0.57 17.00 4.24
CA HIS A 511 0.34 16.32 5.18
C HIS A 511 0.00 16.43 6.67
N LEU A 512 -0.94 17.28 7.04
CA LEU A 512 -1.38 17.47 8.43
C LEU A 512 -2.65 16.68 8.76
N CYS A 513 -3.23 15.96 7.80
CA CYS A 513 -4.37 15.11 8.06
C CYS A 513 -3.94 13.95 8.99
N GLU A 514 -4.79 13.60 9.95
CA GLU A 514 -4.58 12.52 10.91
C GLU A 514 -5.67 11.45 10.77
N LYS A 515 -5.50 10.29 11.42
CA LYS A 515 -6.37 9.11 11.27
C LYS A 515 -7.83 9.41 11.57
N ASP A 516 -8.09 10.18 12.62
CA ASP A 516 -9.40 10.61 13.06
C ASP A 516 -10.08 11.47 11.98
N THR A 517 -9.44 12.55 11.55
CA THR A 517 -9.95 13.43 10.49
C THR A 517 -10.19 12.65 9.19
N HIS A 518 -9.24 11.83 8.77
CA HIS A 518 -9.39 11.00 7.58
C HIS A 518 -10.60 10.06 7.65
N THR A 519 -10.80 9.39 8.79
CA THR A 519 -11.93 8.47 9.01
C THR A 519 -13.27 9.19 8.94
N GLU A 520 -13.34 10.43 9.44
CA GLU A 520 -14.54 11.26 9.35
C GLU A 520 -14.83 11.73 7.92
N ILE A 521 -13.79 12.09 7.17
CA ILE A 521 -13.92 12.49 5.76
C ILE A 521 -14.37 11.32 4.89
N LEU A 522 -13.88 10.09 5.15
CA LEU A 522 -14.34 8.89 4.44
C LEU A 522 -15.84 8.62 4.62
N LYS A 523 -16.38 8.98 5.79
CA LYS A 523 -17.81 8.88 6.11
C LYS A 523 -18.61 10.09 5.62
N ASN A 524 -18.00 10.97 4.83
CA ASN A 524 -18.57 12.23 4.34
C ASN A 524 -19.17 13.09 5.47
N LYS A 525 -18.57 13.05 6.67
CA LYS A 525 -19.06 13.89 7.77
C LYS A 525 -18.77 15.36 7.47
N THR A 526 -19.76 16.19 7.73
CA THR A 526 -19.64 17.67 7.71
C THR A 526 -19.41 18.24 9.10
N ILE A 527 -19.88 17.55 10.14
CA ILE A 527 -19.55 17.81 11.56
C ILE A 527 -18.42 16.88 11.97
N LEU A 528 -17.30 17.45 12.39
CA LEU A 528 -16.09 16.71 12.75
C LEU A 528 -15.89 16.70 14.26
N SER A 529 -15.63 15.53 14.83
CA SER A 529 -15.14 15.41 16.21
C SER A 529 -13.64 15.72 16.29
N SER A 530 -12.90 15.48 15.20
CA SER A 530 -11.54 15.98 15.04
C SER A 530 -11.53 17.49 14.85
N THR A 531 -10.53 18.16 15.43
CA THR A 531 -10.37 19.63 15.33
C THR A 531 -9.35 20.04 14.27
N TYR A 532 -9.27 21.34 13.99
CA TYR A 532 -8.28 21.92 13.10
C TYR A 532 -6.85 21.57 13.56
N LYS A 533 -5.96 21.31 12.60
CA LYS A 533 -4.54 20.97 12.86
C LYS A 533 -3.60 22.12 12.49
N SER A 534 -4.10 23.14 11.78
CA SER A 534 -3.32 24.30 11.35
C SER A 534 -4.02 25.62 11.66
N ILE A 535 -3.29 26.59 12.20
CA ILE A 535 -3.74 27.98 12.36
C ILE A 535 -2.76 28.95 11.72
N SER A 536 -3.25 29.86 10.88
CA SER A 536 -2.51 31.03 10.40
C SER A 536 -2.95 32.30 11.15
N VAL A 537 -1.98 33.00 11.72
CA VAL A 537 -2.17 34.21 12.53
C VAL A 537 -1.90 35.43 11.66
N ALA A 538 -2.95 36.03 11.09
CA ALA A 538 -2.90 37.23 10.25
C ALA A 538 -3.55 38.45 10.93
N SER A 539 -3.57 38.44 12.27
CA SER A 539 -4.30 39.37 13.12
C SER A 539 -3.57 40.66 13.49
N ASP A 540 -2.28 40.80 13.17
CA ASP A 540 -1.51 42.04 13.40
C ASP A 540 -0.80 42.48 12.11
N GLY A 541 -1.31 43.55 11.51
CA GLY A 541 -0.79 44.13 10.27
C GLY A 541 0.54 44.87 10.40
N SER A 542 1.15 44.97 11.57
CA SER A 542 2.36 45.78 11.80
C SER A 542 3.55 45.31 10.96
N CYS A 543 4.23 46.24 10.29
CA CYS A 543 5.39 45.95 9.44
C CYS A 543 6.33 47.15 9.33
N ASN A 544 7.64 46.89 9.34
CA ASN A 544 8.69 47.89 9.15
C ASN A 544 8.80 48.41 7.69
N LEU A 545 8.08 47.79 6.75
CA LEU A 545 8.08 48.10 5.32
C LEU A 545 6.70 48.56 4.83
N ASN A 546 6.68 49.25 3.69
CA ASN A 546 5.47 49.60 2.94
C ASN A 546 5.62 49.21 1.46
N CYS A 547 5.74 47.90 1.23
CA CYS A 547 5.95 47.34 -0.11
C CYS A 547 4.84 47.75 -1.08
N ILE A 548 5.20 47.98 -2.34
CA ILE A 548 4.29 48.58 -3.34
C ILE A 548 3.01 47.80 -3.62
N MET A 549 3.05 46.47 -3.44
CA MET A 549 1.89 45.60 -3.63
C MET A 549 1.04 45.42 -2.36
N CYS A 550 1.52 45.88 -1.19
CA CYS A 550 0.97 45.51 0.12
C CYS A 550 0.30 46.67 0.86
N ARG A 551 0.87 47.89 0.80
CA ARG A 551 0.34 49.07 1.52
C ARG A 551 0.98 50.36 1.02
N HIS A 552 0.23 51.46 1.09
CA HIS A 552 0.78 52.79 0.80
C HIS A 552 1.70 53.30 1.93
N GLU A 553 1.31 53.07 3.19
CA GLU A 553 2.03 53.56 4.37
C GLU A 553 2.43 52.43 5.31
N LYS A 554 3.46 52.67 6.13
CA LYS A 554 3.91 51.71 7.14
C LYS A 554 2.89 51.63 8.27
N LYS A 555 2.55 50.42 8.72
CA LYS A 555 1.78 50.22 9.94
C LYS A 555 2.75 49.92 11.07
N VAL A 556 2.96 50.90 11.95
CA VAL A 556 4.04 50.86 12.95
C VAL A 556 3.69 50.04 14.20
N GLN A 557 2.41 49.86 14.51
CA GLN A 557 1.94 49.12 15.67
C GLN A 557 0.49 48.62 15.47
N PRO A 558 0.05 47.61 16.24
CA PRO A 558 -1.35 47.21 16.28
C PRO A 558 -2.19 48.28 16.96
N ASP A 559 -3.44 48.42 16.52
CA ASP A 559 -4.44 49.22 17.25
C ASP A 559 -5.05 48.45 18.42
N GLU A 560 -5.79 49.13 19.32
CA GLU A 560 -6.38 48.49 20.51
C GLU A 560 -7.36 47.36 20.16
N PHE A 561 -8.02 47.47 19.01
CA PHE A 561 -8.92 46.42 18.54
C PHE A 561 -8.13 45.19 18.13
N GLU A 562 -7.07 45.35 17.34
CA GLU A 562 -6.15 44.27 16.99
C GLU A 562 -5.50 43.63 18.22
N LYS A 563 -5.07 44.40 19.22
CA LYS A 563 -4.55 43.85 20.49
C LYS A 563 -5.60 42.96 21.18
N LYS A 564 -6.85 43.42 21.25
CA LYS A 564 -7.96 42.63 21.81
C LYS A 564 -8.19 41.34 21.02
N ILE A 565 -8.17 41.40 19.69
CA ILE A 565 -8.29 40.21 18.82
C ILE A 565 -7.13 39.23 19.06
N ASN A 566 -5.89 39.72 19.13
CA ASN A 566 -4.72 38.89 19.37
C ASN A 566 -4.78 38.22 20.74
N LEU A 567 -5.20 38.93 21.79
CA LEU A 567 -5.38 38.34 23.12
C LEU A 567 -6.35 37.16 23.09
N ILE A 568 -7.54 37.35 22.51
CA ILE A 568 -8.56 36.30 22.36
C ILE A 568 -8.00 35.11 21.56
N LEU A 569 -7.35 35.40 20.43
CA LEU A 569 -6.78 34.36 19.57
C LEU A 569 -5.70 33.55 20.29
N TYR A 570 -4.80 34.20 21.02
CA TYR A 570 -3.69 33.53 21.71
C TYR A 570 -4.18 32.67 22.86
N ASP A 571 -5.20 33.13 23.59
CA ASP A 571 -5.87 32.32 24.61
C ASP A 571 -6.44 31.04 23.99
N GLN A 572 -7.13 31.15 22.86
CA GLN A 572 -7.70 29.98 22.17
C GLN A 572 -6.63 29.05 21.56
N ILE A 573 -5.54 29.59 21.02
CA ILE A 573 -4.39 28.79 20.54
C ILE A 573 -3.80 27.98 21.69
N LEU A 574 -3.55 28.61 22.85
CA LEU A 574 -2.94 27.93 23.98
C LEU A 574 -3.87 26.91 24.62
N LEU A 575 -5.18 27.20 24.69
CA LEU A 575 -6.18 26.24 25.15
C LEU A 575 -6.24 24.97 24.29
N ASN A 576 -5.93 25.07 22.98
CA ASN A 576 -5.99 23.95 22.04
C ASN A 576 -4.61 23.52 21.53
N ILE A 577 -3.51 23.90 22.22
CA ILE A 577 -2.16 23.76 21.68
C ILE A 577 -1.78 22.30 21.39
N SER A 578 -2.27 21.34 22.18
CA SER A 578 -2.03 19.90 22.02
C SER A 578 -2.63 19.32 20.74
N GLU A 579 -3.62 19.99 20.14
CA GLU A 579 -4.27 19.56 18.89
C GLU A 579 -3.64 20.19 17.65
N ILE A 580 -2.98 21.35 17.82
CA ILE A 580 -2.40 22.11 16.71
C ILE A 580 -1.04 21.50 16.33
N ARG A 581 -0.87 21.19 15.05
CA ARG A 581 0.38 20.68 14.47
C ARG A 581 1.18 21.75 13.76
N PHE A 582 0.52 22.80 13.26
CA PHE A 582 1.13 23.82 12.44
C PHE A 582 0.63 25.22 12.79
N LEU A 583 1.56 26.12 13.11
CA LEU A 583 1.30 27.57 13.22
C LEU A 583 2.04 28.33 12.14
N GLU A 584 1.36 29.29 11.52
CA GLU A 584 1.96 30.23 10.58
C GLU A 584 1.88 31.67 11.10
N LEU A 585 3.03 32.37 11.09
CA LEU A 585 3.21 33.72 11.63
C LEU A 585 4.01 34.59 10.61
N THR A 586 3.50 35.61 9.93
CA THR A 586 2.13 36.14 9.76
C THR A 586 1.89 36.31 8.25
N GLY A 587 0.65 36.16 7.78
CA GLY A 587 0.25 36.45 6.39
C GLY A 587 -0.11 37.92 6.11
N ASN A 588 0.00 38.79 7.12
CA ASN A 588 -0.40 40.20 7.07
C ASN A 588 0.42 40.97 8.10
N GLY A 589 1.61 41.48 7.74
CA GLY A 589 2.57 42.10 8.66
C GLY A 589 3.96 41.50 8.54
N ASP A 590 4.85 41.77 9.50
CA ASP A 590 6.11 41.03 9.67
C ASP A 590 6.23 40.49 11.12
N PRO A 591 6.49 39.18 11.30
CA PRO A 591 6.48 38.56 12.62
C PRO A 591 7.62 39.01 13.53
N PHE A 592 8.73 39.52 12.98
CA PHE A 592 9.86 40.00 13.77
C PHE A 592 9.74 41.48 14.14
N TYR A 593 8.84 42.20 13.46
CA TYR A 593 8.43 43.56 13.81
C TYR A 593 7.25 43.59 14.80
N SER A 594 6.30 42.67 14.67
CA SER A 594 5.08 42.61 15.50
C SER A 594 5.36 42.45 17.00
N SER A 595 4.76 43.32 17.82
CA SER A 595 4.76 43.17 19.28
C SER A 595 3.89 42.00 19.73
N GLU A 596 2.77 41.77 19.06
CA GLU A 596 1.79 40.74 19.42
C GLU A 596 2.34 39.35 19.16
N VAL A 597 2.99 39.12 18.02
CA VAL A 597 3.69 37.85 17.74
C VAL A 597 4.74 37.57 18.82
N ASN A 598 5.49 38.58 19.26
CA ASN A 598 6.45 38.41 20.35
C ASN A 598 5.79 38.02 21.69
N ILE A 599 4.57 38.51 21.96
CA ILE A 599 3.77 38.06 23.12
C ILE A 599 3.39 36.58 22.96
N LEU A 600 2.89 36.18 21.79
CA LEU A 600 2.56 34.78 21.51
C LEU A 600 3.78 33.87 21.68
N LEU A 601 4.94 34.23 21.10
CA LEU A 601 6.16 33.44 21.23
C LEU A 601 6.62 33.29 22.69
N LYS A 602 6.46 34.32 23.53
CA LYS A 602 6.74 34.22 24.97
C LYS A 602 5.80 33.23 25.65
N ARG A 603 4.51 33.24 25.33
CA ARG A 603 3.53 32.31 25.89
C ARG A 603 3.74 30.88 25.40
N LEU A 604 4.15 30.68 24.15
CA LEU A 604 4.45 29.34 23.61
C LEU A 604 5.64 28.67 24.32
N ARG A 605 6.58 29.44 24.88
CA ARG A 605 7.68 28.89 25.70
C ARG A 605 7.22 28.31 27.04
N THR A 606 6.00 28.62 27.49
CA THR A 606 5.48 28.15 28.78
C THR A 606 4.61 26.90 28.66
N VAL A 607 4.51 26.31 27.48
CA VAL A 607 3.71 25.11 27.19
C VAL A 607 4.52 24.12 26.34
N ASP A 608 4.06 22.87 26.28
CA ASP A 608 4.69 21.87 25.40
C ASP A 608 4.42 22.18 23.93
N THR A 609 5.48 22.18 23.13
CA THR A 609 5.46 22.51 21.70
C THR A 609 6.27 21.52 20.85
N GLN A 610 6.67 20.38 21.42
CA GLN A 610 7.51 19.37 20.73
C GLN A 610 6.83 18.74 19.51
N HIS A 611 5.50 18.76 19.46
CA HIS A 611 4.70 18.30 18.33
C HIS A 611 4.48 19.39 17.26
N LEU A 612 4.80 20.64 17.58
CA LEU A 612 4.41 21.81 16.81
C LEU A 612 5.45 22.18 15.75
N THR A 613 4.98 22.46 14.54
CA THR A 613 5.74 23.15 13.50
C THR A 613 5.35 24.62 13.46
N ILE A 614 6.34 25.53 13.43
CA ILE A 614 6.08 26.96 13.22
C ILE A 614 6.74 27.41 11.92
N ARG A 615 5.94 28.02 11.04
CA ARG A 615 6.40 28.73 9.84
C ARG A 615 6.36 30.23 10.05
N PHE A 616 7.52 30.88 9.91
CA PHE A 616 7.60 32.34 9.85
C PHE A 616 7.58 32.83 8.41
N ILE A 617 6.63 33.68 8.04
CA ILE A 617 6.63 34.43 6.78
C ILE A 617 7.15 35.83 7.08
N THR A 618 8.30 36.21 6.53
CA THR A 618 8.99 37.45 6.89
C THR A 618 9.62 38.15 5.70
N ASN A 619 9.86 39.46 5.82
CA ASN A 619 10.74 40.22 4.93
C ASN A 619 12.24 40.09 5.29
N ALA A 620 12.55 39.39 6.39
CA ALA A 620 13.88 39.13 6.96
C ALA A 620 14.71 40.36 7.36
N GLN A 621 14.21 41.59 7.25
CA GLN A 621 15.00 42.80 7.58
C GLN A 621 15.35 42.91 9.06
N LEU A 622 14.57 42.28 9.95
CA LEU A 622 14.77 42.31 11.40
C LEU A 622 15.19 40.96 11.99
N LEU A 623 15.38 39.94 11.16
CA LEU A 623 15.78 38.59 11.59
C LEU A 623 17.28 38.50 11.85
N ASN A 624 17.78 39.34 12.76
CA ASN A 624 19.17 39.31 13.19
C ASN A 624 19.45 38.18 14.21
N LYS A 625 20.71 38.04 14.61
CA LYS A 625 21.16 37.02 15.59
C LYS A 625 20.34 37.01 16.89
N LYS A 626 19.94 38.18 17.40
CA LYS A 626 19.15 38.30 18.63
C LYS A 626 17.74 37.74 18.45
N LYS A 627 17.08 38.04 17.32
CA LYS A 627 15.76 37.47 16.99
C LYS A 627 15.85 35.97 16.70
N TRP A 628 16.92 35.51 16.05
CA TRP A 628 17.19 34.09 15.86
C TRP A 628 17.25 33.33 17.19
N GLN A 629 18.04 33.82 18.16
CA GLN A 629 18.14 33.21 19.48
C GLN A 629 16.78 33.10 20.20
N GLN A 630 15.88 34.07 19.99
CA GLN A 630 14.55 34.01 20.58
C GLN A 630 13.71 32.86 20.00
N ILE A 631 13.74 32.64 18.69
CA ILE A 631 12.97 31.55 18.08
C ILE A 631 13.64 30.18 18.26
N GLU A 632 14.97 30.13 18.34
CA GLU A 632 15.74 28.91 18.61
C GLU A 632 15.49 28.33 20.02
N GLN A 633 15.04 29.17 20.96
CA GLN A 633 14.63 28.74 22.30
C GLN A 633 13.28 28.00 22.34
N LEU A 634 12.56 27.91 21.22
CA LEU A 634 11.30 27.16 21.15
C LEU A 634 11.62 25.68 20.91
N ASN A 635 10.99 24.80 21.68
CA ASN A 635 11.18 23.35 21.57
C ASN A 635 10.23 22.76 20.53
N LEU A 636 10.44 23.12 19.26
CA LEU A 636 9.56 22.78 18.14
C LEU A 636 9.92 21.44 17.49
N LYS A 637 8.92 20.78 16.89
CA LYS A 637 9.14 19.67 15.95
C LYS A 637 9.94 20.14 14.74
N GLU A 638 9.51 21.26 14.15
CA GLU A 638 10.14 21.87 12.99
C GLU A 638 10.03 23.40 13.03
N LEU A 639 11.13 24.07 12.72
CA LEU A 639 11.19 25.50 12.46
C LEU A 639 11.31 25.74 10.94
N ARG A 640 10.37 26.49 10.38
CA ARG A 640 10.34 26.82 8.94
C ARG A 640 10.35 28.33 8.75
N ILE A 641 11.07 28.81 7.74
CA ILE A 641 11.12 30.25 7.42
C ILE A 641 10.90 30.43 5.92
N SER A 642 9.93 31.26 5.58
CA SER A 642 9.63 31.71 4.22
C SER A 642 9.96 33.21 4.11
N VAL A 643 10.97 33.55 3.32
CA VAL A 643 11.43 34.93 3.15
C VAL A 643 10.87 35.53 1.87
N SER A 644 10.12 36.61 1.98
CA SER A 644 9.53 37.28 0.83
C SER A 644 10.45 38.38 0.31
N ILE A 645 10.94 38.22 -0.94
CA ILE A 645 12.04 39.02 -1.50
C ILE A 645 11.60 39.80 -2.75
N ASP A 646 10.94 39.15 -3.71
CA ASP A 646 10.41 39.73 -4.96
C ASP A 646 11.44 40.37 -5.91
N ALA A 647 12.73 40.08 -5.77
CA ALA A 647 13.79 40.62 -6.62
C ALA A 647 15.07 39.78 -6.55
N ALA A 648 15.90 39.87 -7.58
CA ALA A 648 17.25 39.30 -7.66
C ALA A 648 18.36 40.36 -7.68
N SER A 649 18.02 41.66 -7.75
CA SER A 649 18.97 42.78 -7.69
C SER A 649 18.61 43.79 -6.61
N GLN A 650 19.61 44.53 -6.12
CA GLN A 650 19.43 45.58 -5.12
C GLN A 650 18.44 46.65 -5.57
N SER A 651 18.59 47.18 -6.80
CA SER A 651 17.74 48.25 -7.32
C SER A 651 16.28 47.82 -7.39
N THR A 652 16.01 46.62 -7.90
CA THR A 652 14.65 46.10 -8.01
C THR A 652 14.07 45.84 -6.62
N TYR A 653 14.83 45.21 -5.72
CA TYR A 653 14.42 44.92 -4.35
C TYR A 653 14.01 46.17 -3.59
N GLU A 654 14.88 47.18 -3.52
CA GLU A 654 14.62 48.38 -2.72
C GLU A 654 13.51 49.26 -3.33
N SER A 655 13.29 49.18 -4.64
CA SER A 655 12.16 49.85 -5.30
C SER A 655 10.80 49.22 -4.96
N ILE A 656 10.77 47.91 -4.73
CA ILE A 656 9.56 47.12 -4.41
C ILE A 656 9.31 47.12 -2.92
N ARG A 657 10.31 46.69 -2.14
CA ARG A 657 10.29 46.47 -0.70
C ARG A 657 10.70 47.77 0.00
N ARG A 658 9.91 48.83 -0.19
CA ARG A 658 10.24 50.19 0.27
C ARG A 658 10.59 50.22 1.77
N GLY A 659 11.77 50.77 2.07
CA GLY A 659 12.36 50.85 3.40
C GLY A 659 13.24 49.65 3.79
N ALA A 660 13.37 48.63 2.94
CA ALA A 660 14.30 47.53 3.12
C ALA A 660 15.70 47.89 2.59
N LYS A 661 16.72 47.19 3.08
CA LYS A 661 18.10 47.28 2.57
C LYS A 661 18.52 45.93 2.00
N TRP A 662 19.05 45.93 0.77
CA TRP A 662 19.55 44.71 0.13
C TRP A 662 20.70 44.08 0.91
N SER A 663 21.63 44.90 1.40
CA SER A 663 22.77 44.42 2.21
C SER A 663 22.32 43.65 3.46
N THR A 664 21.30 44.16 4.16
CA THR A 664 20.71 43.49 5.34
C THR A 664 20.03 42.17 4.96
N LEU A 665 19.32 42.12 3.82
CA LEU A 665 18.76 40.87 3.33
C LEU A 665 19.86 39.84 3.06
N MET A 666 20.91 40.21 2.33
CA MET A 666 22.03 39.31 2.00
C MET A 666 22.70 38.76 3.27
N GLU A 667 22.94 39.61 4.27
CA GLU A 667 23.50 39.19 5.57
C GLU A 667 22.61 38.15 6.26
N HIS A 668 21.31 38.45 6.40
CA HIS A 668 20.40 37.55 7.10
C HIS A 668 20.11 36.26 6.32
N MET A 669 20.06 36.30 4.99
CA MET A 669 19.94 35.10 4.17
C MET A 669 21.16 34.20 4.28
N ASN A 670 22.37 34.76 4.32
CA ASN A 670 23.59 33.98 4.58
C ASN A 670 23.56 33.33 5.97
N MET A 671 23.06 34.04 6.99
CA MET A 671 22.85 33.47 8.32
C MET A 671 21.82 32.33 8.28
N LEU A 672 20.68 32.49 7.62
CA LEU A 672 19.65 31.46 7.51
C LEU A 672 20.13 30.22 6.76
N ALA A 673 20.86 30.41 5.66
CA ALA A 673 21.50 29.33 4.91
C ALA A 673 22.49 28.56 5.80
N GLN A 674 23.26 29.26 6.64
CA GLN A 674 24.12 28.62 7.63
C GLN A 674 23.30 27.81 8.65
N LYS A 675 22.22 28.37 9.20
CA LYS A 675 21.36 27.65 10.17
C LYS A 675 20.67 26.44 9.56
N ARG A 676 20.31 26.50 8.28
CA ARG A 676 19.79 25.36 7.52
C ARG A 676 20.81 24.23 7.40
N ARG A 677 22.07 24.55 7.09
CA ARG A 677 23.19 23.57 7.05
C ARG A 677 23.53 22.98 8.40
N GLU A 678 23.41 23.77 9.48
CA GLU A 678 23.62 23.31 10.86
C GLU A 678 22.46 22.41 11.38
N GLY A 679 21.39 22.20 10.60
CA GLY A 679 20.21 21.44 11.03
C GLY A 679 19.32 22.17 12.04
N LYS A 680 19.57 23.46 12.29
CA LYS A 680 18.82 24.30 13.23
C LYS A 680 17.59 24.97 12.62
N LEU A 681 17.55 25.04 11.28
CA LEU A 681 16.38 25.42 10.50
C LEU A 681 15.96 24.20 9.69
N ASN A 682 14.69 23.78 9.77
CA ASN A 682 14.22 22.59 9.06
C ASN A 682 13.89 22.90 7.60
N MET A 683 13.37 24.08 7.31
CA MET A 683 13.00 24.50 5.96
C MET A 683 13.26 25.99 5.73
N LEU A 684 13.96 26.31 4.65
CA LEU A 684 14.14 27.66 4.13
C LEU A 684 13.48 27.79 2.76
N GLN A 685 12.43 28.60 2.69
CA GLN A 685 11.73 28.94 1.45
C GLN A 685 11.94 30.42 1.13
N VAL A 686 11.93 30.77 -0.17
CA VAL A 686 11.85 32.17 -0.61
C VAL A 686 10.64 32.41 -1.49
N ASN A 687 10.02 33.58 -1.37
CA ASN A 687 8.80 33.95 -2.09
C ASN A 687 9.04 35.12 -3.04
N PHE A 688 8.35 35.09 -4.17
CA PHE A 688 8.43 36.10 -5.21
C PHE A 688 7.04 36.42 -5.77
N CYS A 689 6.52 37.61 -5.47
CA CYS A 689 5.34 38.16 -6.12
C CYS A 689 5.69 38.67 -7.52
N VAL A 690 5.11 38.06 -8.55
CA VAL A 690 5.36 38.43 -9.94
C VAL A 690 4.65 39.74 -10.27
N MET A 691 5.42 40.72 -10.74
CA MET A 691 5.02 42.09 -11.07
C MET A 691 5.56 42.52 -12.42
N LYS A 692 4.90 43.51 -13.03
CA LYS A 692 5.37 44.19 -14.24
C LYS A 692 6.88 44.47 -14.22
N ARG A 693 7.38 45.03 -13.11
CA ARG A 693 8.77 45.44 -12.99
C ARG A 693 9.78 44.33 -12.69
N ASN A 694 9.39 43.14 -12.21
CA ASN A 694 10.36 42.13 -11.75
C ASN A 694 10.30 40.79 -12.51
N ILE A 695 9.36 40.59 -13.44
CA ILE A 695 9.24 39.35 -14.26
C ILE A 695 10.59 38.95 -14.89
N HIS A 696 11.38 39.92 -15.33
CA HIS A 696 12.67 39.70 -15.96
C HIS A 696 13.76 39.14 -15.01
N GLU A 697 13.54 39.20 -13.69
CA GLU A 697 14.48 38.71 -12.68
C GLU A 697 14.16 37.30 -12.18
N MET A 698 13.06 36.66 -12.62
CA MET A 698 12.62 35.38 -12.05
C MET A 698 13.68 34.27 -12.16
N ILE A 699 14.38 34.14 -13.29
CA ILE A 699 15.44 33.13 -13.46
C ILE A 699 16.66 33.47 -12.57
N HIS A 700 17.07 34.74 -12.53
CA HIS A 700 18.13 35.20 -11.64
C HIS A 700 17.80 34.96 -10.16
N PHE A 701 16.53 35.11 -9.79
CA PHE A 701 16.05 34.83 -8.44
C PHE A 701 16.18 33.34 -8.09
N ILE A 702 15.96 32.44 -9.05
CA ILE A 702 16.20 31.00 -8.87
C ILE A 702 17.68 30.74 -8.57
N HIS A 703 18.59 31.34 -9.33
CA HIS A 703 20.03 31.21 -9.09
C HIS A 703 20.44 31.75 -7.71
N LEU A 704 19.86 32.88 -7.29
CA LEU A 704 20.11 33.46 -5.98
C LEU A 704 19.62 32.52 -4.86
N ALA A 705 18.41 31.97 -4.98
CA ALA A 705 17.88 30.99 -4.04
C ALA A 705 18.73 29.72 -3.95
N LYS A 706 19.23 29.21 -5.10
CA LYS A 706 20.19 28.08 -5.14
C LYS A 706 21.47 28.40 -4.37
N SER A 707 21.99 29.63 -4.44
CA SER A 707 23.20 30.03 -3.71
C SER A 707 23.06 29.97 -2.19
N TRP A 708 21.84 30.16 -1.68
CA TRP A 708 21.50 29.99 -0.26
C TRP A 708 21.09 28.57 0.12
N ASN A 709 21.07 27.65 -0.85
CA ASN A 709 20.61 26.28 -0.67
C ASN A 709 19.19 26.23 -0.05
N CYS A 710 18.28 27.06 -0.60
CA CYS A 710 16.87 27.05 -0.19
C CYS A 710 16.21 25.72 -0.57
N ASP A 711 15.26 25.27 0.25
CA ASP A 711 14.50 24.04 0.02
C ASP A 711 13.36 24.23 -0.98
N SER A 712 12.85 25.46 -1.12
CA SER A 712 11.79 25.79 -2.08
C SER A 712 11.75 27.26 -2.50
N ILE A 713 11.17 27.51 -3.67
CA ILE A 713 10.76 28.84 -4.14
C ILE A 713 9.27 28.83 -4.40
N GLU A 714 8.56 29.89 -4.00
CA GLU A 714 7.16 30.10 -4.39
C GLU A 714 7.02 31.37 -5.24
N PHE A 715 6.62 31.19 -6.50
CA PHE A 715 6.24 32.28 -7.40
C PHE A 715 4.73 32.51 -7.34
N GLN A 716 4.35 33.71 -6.91
CA GLN A 716 2.97 34.06 -6.58
C GLN A 716 2.42 35.12 -7.54
N ARG A 717 1.15 34.99 -7.91
CA ARG A 717 0.37 36.08 -8.52
C ARG A 717 0.00 37.14 -7.48
N ILE A 718 -0.03 38.40 -7.90
CA ILE A 718 -0.63 39.47 -7.08
C ILE A 718 -2.15 39.33 -7.09
N MET A 719 -2.75 39.59 -5.93
CA MET A 719 -4.18 39.65 -5.74
C MET A 719 -4.59 41.08 -5.34
N GLY A 720 -5.61 41.62 -5.98
CA GLY A 720 -6.20 42.91 -5.62
C GLY A 720 -5.58 44.10 -6.35
N THR A 721 -6.20 45.27 -6.15
CA THR A 721 -5.96 46.47 -6.98
C THR A 721 -4.83 47.36 -6.47
N LEU A 722 -4.32 47.10 -5.26
CA LEU A 722 -3.39 48.00 -4.57
C LEU A 722 -2.06 48.20 -5.30
N ALA A 723 -1.58 47.17 -5.99
CA ALA A 723 -0.34 47.24 -6.75
C ALA A 723 -0.48 48.07 -8.06
N GLY A 724 -1.69 48.53 -8.40
CA GLY A 724 -1.96 49.28 -9.62
C GLY A 724 -1.43 48.57 -10.87
N ASP A 725 -0.72 49.30 -11.72
CA ASP A 725 -0.10 48.80 -12.95
C ASP A 725 0.91 47.66 -12.76
N GLU A 726 1.41 47.43 -11.54
CA GLU A 726 2.30 46.32 -11.26
C GLU A 726 1.58 44.97 -11.26
N ASN A 727 0.27 44.95 -10.99
CA ASN A 727 -0.54 43.74 -11.07
C ASN A 727 -0.86 43.42 -12.53
N ILE A 728 -0.01 42.62 -13.16
CA ILE A 728 -0.18 42.20 -14.56
C ILE A 728 -1.39 41.27 -14.78
N PHE A 729 -1.88 40.64 -13.72
CA PHE A 729 -2.92 39.62 -13.76
C PHE A 729 -4.31 40.24 -13.78
N ASP A 730 -4.62 41.10 -12.82
CA ASP A 730 -5.94 41.75 -12.73
C ASP A 730 -6.11 42.79 -13.84
N ASN A 731 -5.03 43.48 -14.24
CA ASN A 731 -5.04 44.41 -15.37
C ASN A 731 -5.02 43.71 -16.75
N LYS A 732 -4.88 42.38 -16.78
CA LYS A 732 -4.75 41.57 -18.01
C LYS A 732 -3.75 42.15 -19.02
N ASN A 733 -2.59 42.61 -18.55
CA ASN A 733 -1.64 43.32 -19.41
C ASN A 733 -0.96 42.34 -20.39
N SER A 734 -1.47 42.26 -21.62
CA SER A 734 -1.06 41.26 -22.62
C SER A 734 0.44 41.23 -22.88
N ILE A 735 1.12 42.37 -22.87
CA ILE A 735 2.57 42.47 -23.10
C ILE A 735 3.33 41.74 -21.98
N TYR A 736 2.97 41.97 -20.73
CA TYR A 736 3.67 41.38 -19.60
C TYR A 736 3.23 39.94 -19.32
N LEU A 737 1.98 39.58 -19.66
CA LEU A 737 1.54 38.18 -19.65
C LEU A 737 2.28 37.34 -20.70
N GLN A 738 2.57 37.89 -21.88
CA GLN A 738 3.46 37.24 -22.86
C GLN A 738 4.88 37.10 -22.35
N LYS A 739 5.44 38.15 -21.72
CA LYS A 739 6.77 38.07 -21.09
C LYS A 739 6.82 37.00 -19.99
N LEU A 740 5.78 36.93 -19.16
CA LEU A 740 5.65 35.89 -18.15
C LEU A 740 5.63 34.51 -18.83
N ALA A 741 4.79 34.32 -19.85
CA ALA A 741 4.70 33.08 -20.62
C ALA A 741 6.05 32.66 -21.21
N SER A 742 6.84 33.60 -21.73
CA SER A 742 8.19 33.29 -22.24
C SER A 742 9.16 32.86 -21.14
N VAL A 743 9.09 33.48 -19.95
CA VAL A 743 9.96 33.16 -18.82
C VAL A 743 9.64 31.78 -18.24
N ILE A 744 8.36 31.49 -17.96
CA ILE A 744 7.95 30.22 -17.33
C ILE A 744 7.97 29.01 -18.27
N LYS A 745 8.33 29.21 -19.55
CA LYS A 745 8.64 28.12 -20.48
C LYS A 745 10.06 27.57 -20.28
N ASP A 746 10.93 28.31 -19.61
CA ASP A 746 12.28 27.83 -19.31
C ASP A 746 12.21 26.52 -18.51
N PRO A 747 12.96 25.46 -18.89
CA PRO A 747 12.96 24.18 -18.20
C PRO A 747 13.27 24.26 -16.69
N VAL A 748 13.95 25.32 -16.23
CA VAL A 748 14.22 25.52 -14.80
C VAL A 748 12.95 25.50 -13.97
N PHE A 749 11.82 25.98 -14.50
CA PHE A 749 10.52 26.00 -13.81
C PHE A 749 9.87 24.60 -13.67
N GLU A 750 10.45 23.55 -14.23
CA GLU A 750 10.05 22.15 -14.00
C GLU A 750 10.75 21.52 -12.79
N GLU A 751 11.75 22.19 -12.21
CA GLU A 751 12.45 21.67 -11.03
C GLU A 751 11.49 21.54 -9.85
N LYS A 752 11.48 20.37 -9.18
CA LYS A 752 10.47 20.01 -8.16
C LYS A 752 10.36 20.94 -6.95
N TRP A 753 11.41 21.69 -6.66
CA TRP A 753 11.48 22.62 -5.53
C TRP A 753 10.95 24.02 -5.88
N ILE A 754 10.50 24.23 -7.13
CA ILE A 754 9.90 25.46 -7.61
C ILE A 754 8.38 25.30 -7.68
N GLU A 755 7.68 26.10 -6.88
CA GLU A 755 6.23 26.19 -6.87
C GLU A 755 5.77 27.40 -7.68
N ALA A 756 5.31 27.16 -8.90
CA ALA A 756 4.79 28.18 -9.83
C ALA A 756 3.38 27.84 -10.35
N SER A 757 2.64 26.96 -9.66
CA SER A 757 1.32 26.47 -10.10
C SER A 757 0.32 27.59 -10.36
N SER A 758 0.37 28.66 -9.56
CA SER A 758 -0.47 29.85 -9.70
C SER A 758 -0.26 30.62 -11.01
N LEU A 759 0.81 30.32 -11.74
CA LEU A 759 1.20 30.99 -12.98
C LEU A 759 1.04 30.09 -14.23
N LEU A 760 0.82 28.79 -14.05
CA LEU A 760 0.83 27.81 -15.13
C LEU A 760 -0.25 28.05 -16.19
N GLU A 761 -1.37 28.69 -15.83
CA GLU A 761 -2.41 29.08 -16.80
C GLU A 761 -1.88 30.02 -17.89
N TYR A 762 -0.84 30.81 -17.57
CA TYR A 762 -0.23 31.76 -18.49
C TYR A 762 0.90 31.17 -19.33
N ARG A 763 1.30 29.91 -19.11
CA ARG A 763 2.45 29.30 -19.82
C ARG A 763 2.25 29.25 -21.33
N ASN A 764 1.00 29.03 -21.74
CA ASN A 764 0.59 29.01 -23.14
C ASN A 764 -0.24 30.25 -23.50
N TYR A 765 -0.07 31.35 -22.76
CA TYR A 765 -0.81 32.58 -23.04
C TYR A 765 -0.52 33.06 -24.46
N ILE A 766 -1.57 33.10 -25.27
CA ILE A 766 -1.58 33.72 -26.59
C ILE A 766 -2.45 34.97 -26.43
N PRO A 767 -1.95 36.17 -26.79
CA PRO A 767 -2.80 37.35 -26.79
C PRO A 767 -4.00 37.09 -27.69
N GLU A 768 -5.20 37.39 -27.20
CA GLU A 768 -6.37 37.49 -28.07
C GLU A 768 -6.01 38.47 -29.20
N LYS A 769 -6.19 38.06 -30.46
CA LYS A 769 -6.04 38.98 -31.59
C LYS A 769 -6.95 40.16 -31.30
N ASN A 770 -6.37 41.34 -31.11
CA ASN A 770 -7.12 42.58 -31.00
C ASN A 770 -8.02 42.70 -32.24
N THR A 771 -9.31 42.39 -32.08
CA THR A 771 -10.39 42.90 -32.94
C THR A 771 -10.68 44.37 -32.65
N SER A 772 -9.87 45.03 -31.82
CA SER A 772 -10.01 46.44 -31.43
C SER A 772 -8.78 47.30 -31.78
N MET A 773 -8.16 47.04 -32.93
CA MET A 773 -7.23 48.00 -33.57
C MET A 773 -7.69 48.44 -34.97
N ASN A 774 -8.95 48.14 -35.33
CA ASN A 774 -9.64 48.70 -36.50
C ASN A 774 -10.80 49.66 -36.15
N ASN A 775 -11.08 49.91 -34.86
CA ASN A 775 -12.19 50.77 -34.43
C ASN A 775 -11.76 52.13 -33.85
N LEU A 776 -10.48 52.51 -33.98
CA LEU A 776 -10.03 53.87 -33.64
C LEU A 776 -9.98 54.82 -34.86
N ASP A 777 -10.20 54.31 -36.07
CA ASP A 777 -10.39 55.13 -37.29
C ASP A 777 -11.87 55.28 -37.70
N SER A 778 -12.79 54.50 -37.13
CA SER A 778 -14.23 54.62 -37.43
C SER A 778 -14.91 55.80 -36.72
N ASP A 779 -14.43 56.20 -35.53
CA ASP A 779 -15.01 57.33 -34.78
C ASP A 779 -14.48 58.70 -35.24
N LYS A 780 -13.35 58.75 -35.97
CA LYS A 780 -12.89 59.97 -36.65
C LYS A 780 -13.54 60.17 -38.03
N GLN A 781 -14.01 59.11 -38.70
CA GLN A 781 -14.80 59.23 -39.92
C GLN A 781 -16.30 59.47 -39.67
N SER A 782 -16.81 59.11 -38.49
CA SER A 782 -18.21 59.35 -38.08
C SER A 782 -18.49 60.83 -37.76
N ASN A 783 -17.53 61.54 -37.16
CA ASN A 783 -17.70 62.97 -36.81
C ASN A 783 -17.43 63.95 -37.94
N ILE A 784 -16.82 63.53 -39.06
CA ILE A 784 -16.63 64.37 -40.26
C ILE A 784 -17.83 64.29 -41.21
N LYS A 785 -18.68 63.25 -41.11
CA LYS A 785 -19.93 63.14 -41.89
C LYS A 785 -21.19 63.69 -41.22
N LYS A 786 -21.15 64.05 -39.93
CA LYS A 786 -22.27 64.68 -39.21
C LYS A 786 -22.21 66.21 -39.07
N ILE A 787 -21.16 66.86 -39.57
CA ILE A 787 -21.07 68.33 -39.67
C ILE A 787 -21.45 68.85 -41.07
N ALA A 788 -21.73 67.97 -42.04
CA ALA A 788 -22.13 68.35 -43.40
C ALA A 788 -23.62 68.11 -43.73
N ILE A 789 -24.49 67.93 -42.74
CA ILE A 789 -25.96 67.93 -42.90
C ILE A 789 -26.55 68.90 -41.85
N PHE A 790 -26.13 70.15 -41.96
CA PHE A 790 -26.86 71.32 -41.45
C PHE A 790 -26.56 72.57 -42.29
N ILE A 791 -26.37 72.39 -43.61
CA ILE A 791 -26.62 73.42 -44.63
C ILE A 791 -27.25 72.70 -45.83
N VAL A 792 -28.42 73.21 -46.23
CA VAL A 792 -29.41 72.75 -47.22
C VAL A 792 -30.50 71.83 -46.67
#